data_AF-L8H2X5-F1
#
_entry.id   AF-L8H2X5-F1
#
_cell.length_a   1.000
_cell.length_b   1.000
_cell.length_c   1.000
_cell.angle_alpha   90.00
_cell.angle_beta   90.00
_cell.angle_gamma   90.00
#
_symmetry.space_group_name_H-M   'P 1'
#
loop_
_entity.id
_entity.type
_entity.pdbx_description
1 polymer ?
#
loop_
_entity_poly.entity_id
_entity_poly.type
_entity_poly.pdbx_seq_one_letter_code
_entity_poly.pdbx_strand_id
1 'polypeptide(L)'
;MQSVVMSSFARMPIASEEVQGLPEEHKRIVEVCSRVKQKWTDPDFEPKDSSIWKNPERHKGEKVVWKRIEEICPKPSLFVDGVEPDDILQGTLGDCWFLGPLSVIALYPNLLMNLFNTSEYSRWGVYSVQFWMGSEWTPVVVDDWIPCTPEGKPIYAHSRDPNEFWVMILEKAYAKVHRSYEALESGSEGDAFHDLTGCPPHEIVLTSDEAQRDIKNGKMWERLVKYFSLHHLIGCSRADSKNTEVRGILCTVDGVKMLKISADEPVGREEWDGDWSDKSPLWTQQIKKRLDIVDADDGVFWMCFEDFVKYFTCIYLCSQIPSDWHHHTATGEWKGPTAGGSADTAAWRGNPQYYIRVPAGGCDLAVLVSQPSIRSKASQSRIGAYPPIGFYLLKTEGKQRLLVIKREDMLAGTVFRKGRETSEDFTLQEGEYILIPCTLNRGVQSKYNVVVYSEKQIVFEQITEVPVVLSAKSEWTAESCGGCANNGSWKNNPQFFLTVPQTTRLTILQAVDDRKGEFPHHGFYILRSTNGTARNSLINSKHITTKSDFVNSQEVALTMTLKPGNYLLVPCTFRPGIRDRFTLVVYAQQDAGVEFGPIAKVDLKKHLLEGEWKGKGAAGSGPTWSNNPQYTLCFADPVEKANLTLSTDNRKLFVVLSVMAVDQKATGTSRRMPGFHHNSFVVRSEANRATVEQGKVYYVIPSTTNVGEEGRFSLEAQSQAQPILTLCDASTAAPAIHSSQQYEDDANRGLEVHGRWKGESAGGCVNYPTWRNNPQYLLHVKQTRVLTITLAQIDTTALLPIGLYLGQSSEDSFMLCHLDQENLIESTPFTDRASVSMTITVKASPLPYVLIPATFDPEMENDFTVSVTSDDDLTAIALSPAEHYHLSMEGDWRDGRGGGCKNHPSWRNNPQYHFKVRQAPVKLYALLSQPETEEDMPHIGYYLLKNEDGGAVMTIDPSNLLHKSDFVDDVEVGELVTLKEPGIYTILPCTFNPFIETKFALNLYANEHIESTTSSYNYTKLFAPGQWTARNAGGCSGHPTFHTNPQFRLTSPMPGTAIGGWKMQSTGGAVKHGVEVVVVVSQPLPAANTIGFYLITRRDKRFLSKEVTFVKGTEASAKYKLHKGVEYGIIVCTHEPGALGRFSLDVYVTHPSFTLTPV
;
A
#
# COMPACT_ATOMS: atom_id res chain seq x y z
N MET A 1 11.32 -51.93 -17.36
CA MET A 1 12.01 -51.58 -16.10
C MET A 1 11.52 -52.53 -15.01
N GLN A 2 12.06 -53.75 -14.98
CA GLN A 2 11.86 -54.74 -13.92
C GLN A 2 13.22 -54.94 -13.25
N SER A 3 13.65 -53.99 -12.41
CA SER A 3 14.75 -54.11 -11.44
C SER A 3 15.16 -52.70 -10.96
N VAL A 4 14.68 -52.30 -9.79
CA VAL A 4 15.37 -51.30 -8.94
C VAL A 4 15.33 -51.92 -7.54
N VAL A 5 16.23 -52.88 -7.28
CA VAL A 5 17.50 -52.69 -6.57
C VAL A 5 17.27 -52.48 -5.07
N MET A 6 17.18 -53.61 -4.35
CA MET A 6 17.42 -53.75 -2.91
C MET A 6 18.92 -53.60 -2.55
N SER A 7 19.71 -52.78 -3.25
CA SER A 7 21.17 -52.75 -3.05
C SER A 7 21.85 -51.39 -3.14
N SER A 8 21.16 -50.30 -2.78
CA SER A 8 21.78 -48.96 -2.67
C SER A 8 21.62 -48.37 -1.27
N PHE A 9 22.04 -49.09 -0.23
CA PHE A 9 22.29 -48.55 1.11
C PHE A 9 23.66 -47.83 1.21
N ALA A 10 24.31 -47.48 0.10
CA ALA A 10 25.73 -47.11 0.08
C ALA A 10 26.04 -45.62 -0.21
N ARG A 11 25.04 -44.74 -0.35
CA ARG A 11 25.27 -43.28 -0.34
C ARG A 11 24.19 -42.63 0.52
N MET A 12 24.53 -42.43 1.78
CA MET A 12 23.66 -41.79 2.76
C MET A 12 23.52 -40.30 2.42
N PRO A 13 22.39 -39.66 2.78
CA PRO A 13 22.29 -38.21 2.77
C PRO A 13 23.34 -37.64 3.73
N ILE A 14 24.29 -36.89 3.18
CA ILE A 14 25.30 -36.18 3.97
C ILE A 14 24.79 -34.75 4.08
N ALA A 15 24.17 -34.42 5.22
CA ALA A 15 24.20 -33.04 5.68
C ALA A 15 25.67 -32.62 5.69
N SER A 16 25.97 -31.56 4.95
CA SER A 16 27.29 -30.93 4.75
C SER A 16 28.35 -31.32 5.78
N GLU A 17 29.48 -31.83 5.28
CA GLU A 17 30.71 -32.13 6.01
C GLU A 17 31.07 -31.09 7.08
N GLU A 18 30.73 -31.38 8.33
CA GLU A 18 31.56 -31.25 9.53
C GLU A 18 30.67 -31.61 10.73
N VAL A 19 30.96 -32.70 11.44
CA VAL A 19 30.56 -32.77 12.85
C VAL A 19 31.28 -31.60 13.51
N GLN A 20 30.57 -30.49 13.70
CA GLN A 20 31.08 -29.41 14.53
C GLN A 20 31.41 -30.06 15.86
N GLY A 21 32.71 -30.22 16.15
CA GLY A 21 33.15 -30.72 17.44
C GLY A 21 32.53 -29.85 18.53
N LEU A 22 32.49 -30.35 19.77
CA LEU A 22 31.80 -29.69 20.88
C LEU A 22 31.96 -28.15 20.84
N PRO A 23 30.85 -27.39 20.81
CA PRO A 23 30.89 -25.94 20.77
C PRO A 23 31.76 -25.36 21.88
N GLU A 24 32.38 -24.22 21.61
CA GLU A 24 33.28 -23.57 22.58
C GLU A 24 32.56 -23.23 23.89
N GLU A 25 31.29 -22.84 23.80
CA GLU A 25 30.41 -22.63 24.95
C GLU A 25 30.23 -23.92 25.78
N HIS A 26 29.91 -25.04 25.13
CA HIS A 26 29.77 -26.34 25.80
C HIS A 26 31.04 -26.72 26.56
N LYS A 27 32.22 -26.60 25.92
CA LYS A 27 33.52 -26.91 26.54
C LYS A 27 33.77 -26.08 27.80
N ARG A 28 33.50 -24.77 27.72
CA ARG A 28 33.66 -23.84 28.86
C ARG A 28 32.73 -24.18 30.02
N ILE A 29 31.47 -24.49 29.73
CA ILE A 29 30.50 -24.87 30.77
C ILE A 29 30.96 -26.15 31.47
N VAL A 30 31.35 -27.18 30.72
CA VAL A 30 31.87 -28.43 31.27
C VAL A 30 33.11 -28.20 32.12
N GLU A 31 34.05 -27.36 31.69
CA GLU A 31 35.23 -27.00 32.47
C GLU A 31 34.86 -26.36 33.81
N VAL A 32 33.95 -25.38 33.81
CA VAL A 32 33.46 -24.72 35.02
C VAL A 32 32.79 -25.73 35.96
N CYS A 33 31.85 -26.54 35.47
CA CYS A 33 31.17 -27.59 36.24
C CYS A 33 32.16 -28.58 36.85
N SER A 34 33.19 -28.97 36.10
CA SER A 34 34.23 -29.88 36.56
C SER A 34 35.06 -29.33 37.73
N ARG A 35 35.26 -28.00 37.77
CA ARG A 35 35.97 -27.28 38.84
C ARG A 35 35.10 -27.12 40.08
N VAL A 36 33.85 -26.71 39.91
CA VAL A 36 32.92 -26.47 41.04
C VAL A 36 32.26 -27.75 41.57
N LYS A 37 32.41 -28.88 40.86
CA LYS A 37 31.83 -30.19 41.19
C LYS A 37 30.29 -30.14 41.30
N GLN A 38 29.65 -29.35 40.42
CA GLN A 38 28.21 -29.17 40.36
C GLN A 38 27.72 -29.32 38.92
N LYS A 39 26.54 -29.94 38.74
CA LYS A 39 25.86 -30.01 37.43
C LYS A 39 25.43 -28.62 36.97
N TRP A 40 25.45 -28.41 35.66
CA TRP A 40 25.05 -27.14 35.07
C TRP A 40 23.54 -26.94 35.17
N THR A 41 23.12 -25.70 35.41
CA THR A 41 21.73 -25.28 35.18
C THR A 41 21.79 -24.16 34.15
N ASP A 42 21.02 -24.32 33.08
CA ASP A 42 20.93 -23.43 31.95
C ASP A 42 20.32 -22.10 32.39
N PRO A 43 21.08 -20.98 32.37
CA PRO A 43 20.58 -19.68 32.79
C PRO A 43 19.60 -19.08 31.77
N ASP A 44 19.64 -19.52 30.51
CA ASP A 44 18.79 -18.99 29.44
C ASP A 44 17.47 -19.78 29.28
N PHE A 45 17.42 -20.99 29.85
CA PHE A 45 16.25 -21.87 29.83
C PHE A 45 16.07 -22.59 31.17
N GLU A 46 15.95 -21.78 32.24
CA GLU A 46 15.89 -22.28 33.62
C GLU A 46 14.70 -23.25 33.86
N PRO A 47 14.80 -24.17 34.83
CA PRO A 47 13.71 -25.09 35.19
C PRO A 47 12.58 -24.37 35.95
N LYS A 48 11.80 -23.55 35.23
CA LYS A 48 10.71 -22.72 35.74
C LYS A 48 9.52 -22.70 34.79
N ASP A 49 8.36 -22.29 35.29
CA ASP A 49 7.10 -22.25 34.56
C ASP A 49 7.16 -21.46 33.24
N SER A 50 7.98 -20.40 33.15
CA SER A 50 8.13 -19.61 31.91
C SER A 50 8.88 -20.33 30.78
N SER A 51 9.60 -21.42 31.10
CA SER A 51 10.21 -22.31 30.09
C SER A 51 9.20 -23.36 29.60
N ILE A 52 8.11 -23.58 30.33
CA ILE A 52 7.02 -24.48 29.95
C ILE A 52 5.96 -23.70 29.17
N TRP A 53 5.47 -22.60 29.74
CA TRP A 53 4.35 -21.80 29.23
C TRP A 53 4.78 -20.39 28.83
N LYS A 54 4.24 -19.89 27.71
CA LYS A 54 4.34 -18.50 27.26
C LYS A 54 3.67 -17.55 28.25
N ASN A 55 2.57 -17.99 28.86
CA ASN A 55 1.85 -17.22 29.88
C ASN A 55 1.53 -18.09 31.12
N PRO A 56 2.48 -18.25 32.05
CA PRO A 56 2.32 -19.07 33.24
C PRO A 56 1.09 -18.72 34.10
N GLU A 57 0.65 -17.47 34.07
CA GLU A 57 -0.51 -17.01 34.85
C GLU A 57 -1.82 -17.70 34.42
N ARG A 58 -1.91 -18.19 33.18
CA ARG A 58 -3.07 -18.93 32.67
C ARG A 58 -3.15 -20.38 33.15
N HIS A 59 -2.02 -20.93 33.60
CA HIS A 59 -1.88 -22.33 34.01
C HIS A 59 -1.79 -22.50 35.53
N LYS A 60 -2.26 -21.50 36.29
CA LYS A 60 -2.30 -21.54 37.76
C LYS A 60 -3.12 -22.74 38.26
N GLY A 61 -2.42 -23.72 38.82
CA GLY A 61 -3.01 -24.94 39.39
C GLY A 61 -2.50 -26.23 38.75
N GLU A 62 -1.86 -26.15 37.58
CA GLU A 62 -1.12 -27.28 37.01
C GLU A 62 0.12 -27.57 37.85
N LYS A 63 0.38 -28.85 38.12
CA LYS A 63 1.48 -29.30 38.98
C LYS A 63 2.53 -29.99 38.12
N VAL A 64 3.52 -29.24 37.66
CA VAL A 64 4.70 -29.75 36.96
C VAL A 64 5.91 -29.62 37.88
N VAL A 65 6.79 -30.62 37.88
CA VAL A 65 8.07 -30.61 38.61
C VAL A 65 9.21 -30.85 37.64
N TRP A 66 10.34 -30.20 37.84
CA TRP A 66 11.54 -30.44 37.04
C TRP A 66 12.42 -31.49 37.73
N LYS A 67 12.85 -32.51 36.98
CA LYS A 67 13.75 -33.56 37.45
C LYS A 67 14.96 -33.71 36.55
N ARG A 68 16.13 -34.05 37.10
CA ARG A 68 17.31 -34.42 36.31
C ARG A 68 17.11 -35.79 35.68
N ILE A 69 17.80 -36.07 34.58
CA ILE A 69 17.71 -37.35 33.89
C ILE A 69 18.07 -38.54 34.79
N GLU A 70 19.01 -38.40 35.71
CA GLU A 70 19.36 -39.48 36.66
C GLU A 70 18.24 -39.81 37.68
N GLU A 71 17.28 -38.90 37.86
CA GLU A 71 16.10 -39.11 38.71
C GLU A 71 14.94 -39.77 37.93
N ILE A 72 15.03 -39.82 36.60
CA ILE A 72 14.01 -40.34 35.68
C ILE A 72 14.46 -41.70 35.13
N CYS A 73 15.71 -41.78 34.66
CA CYS A 73 16.31 -42.92 34.00
C CYS A 73 17.23 -43.69 34.98
N PRO A 74 16.91 -44.95 35.36
CA PRO A 74 17.73 -45.73 36.28
C PRO A 74 19.16 -46.02 35.79
N LYS A 75 19.34 -46.18 34.48
CA LYS A 75 20.64 -46.36 33.82
C LYS A 75 20.76 -45.41 32.62
N PRO A 76 20.97 -44.10 32.84
CA PRO A 76 20.80 -43.11 31.79
C PRO A 76 21.83 -43.32 30.67
N SER A 77 21.33 -43.45 29.44
CA SER A 77 22.11 -43.43 28.20
C SER A 77 21.46 -42.47 27.21
N LEU A 78 22.28 -41.67 26.51
CA LEU A 78 21.73 -40.74 25.52
C LEU A 78 21.03 -41.51 24.40
N PHE A 79 21.68 -42.56 23.90
CA PHE A 79 21.18 -43.49 22.89
C PHE A 79 21.24 -44.92 23.43
N VAL A 80 20.23 -45.75 23.18
CA VAL A 80 20.21 -47.18 23.54
C VAL A 80 20.09 -48.00 22.26
N ASP A 81 21.13 -48.77 21.93
CA ASP A 81 21.20 -49.61 20.73
C ASP A 81 21.03 -48.89 19.36
N GLY A 82 21.01 -47.56 19.34
CA GLY A 82 20.94 -46.77 18.12
C GLY A 82 19.96 -45.61 18.27
N VAL A 83 19.33 -45.24 17.16
CA VAL A 83 18.15 -44.38 17.14
C VAL A 83 17.16 -45.03 16.20
N GLU A 84 15.92 -45.14 16.64
CA GLU A 84 14.83 -45.70 15.87
C GLU A 84 13.63 -44.75 15.93
N PRO A 85 12.81 -44.69 14.87
CA PRO A 85 11.59 -43.91 14.90
C PRO A 85 10.66 -44.30 16.07
N ASP A 86 10.67 -45.58 16.44
CA ASP A 86 9.89 -46.16 17.54
C ASP A 86 10.28 -45.66 18.94
N ASP A 87 11.44 -45.03 19.07
CA ASP A 87 11.87 -44.39 20.31
C ASP A 87 10.98 -43.19 20.61
N ILE A 88 10.47 -42.48 19.61
CA ILE A 88 9.78 -41.20 19.78
C ILE A 88 8.35 -41.41 20.27
N LEU A 89 8.10 -41.11 21.54
CA LEU A 89 6.74 -41.09 22.11
C LEU A 89 6.30 -39.65 22.36
N GLN A 90 5.22 -39.22 21.69
CA GLN A 90 4.64 -37.90 21.93
C GLN A 90 4.06 -37.80 23.35
N GLY A 91 4.35 -36.68 24.02
CA GLY A 91 3.75 -36.36 25.31
C GLY A 91 2.42 -35.60 25.18
N THR A 92 2.14 -34.72 26.14
CA THR A 92 0.89 -33.92 26.15
C THR A 92 0.94 -32.69 25.24
N LEU A 93 2.08 -32.39 24.63
CA LEU A 93 2.29 -31.20 23.81
C LEU A 93 1.75 -31.40 22.38
N GLY A 94 1.16 -30.36 21.80
CA GLY A 94 0.61 -30.37 20.45
C GLY A 94 1.65 -30.11 19.35
N ASP A 95 2.81 -30.78 19.40
CA ASP A 95 3.98 -30.53 18.57
C ASP A 95 4.30 -31.68 17.59
N CYS A 96 3.31 -32.50 17.26
CA CYS A 96 3.43 -33.57 16.25
C CYS A 96 3.98 -33.11 14.89
N TRP A 97 3.76 -31.85 14.52
CA TRP A 97 4.36 -31.24 13.32
C TRP A 97 5.91 -31.22 13.35
N PHE A 98 6.52 -31.31 14.54
CA PHE A 98 7.96 -31.41 14.74
C PHE A 98 8.42 -32.86 14.92
N LEU A 99 7.68 -33.64 15.74
CA LEU A 99 8.01 -35.04 16.00
C LEU A 99 7.88 -35.92 14.74
N GLY A 100 6.97 -35.60 13.82
CA GLY A 100 6.82 -36.40 12.60
C GLY A 100 7.97 -36.29 11.62
N PRO A 101 8.45 -35.09 11.28
CA PRO A 101 9.69 -34.94 10.54
C PRO A 101 10.88 -35.59 11.24
N LEU A 102 10.97 -35.48 12.57
CA LEU A 102 12.02 -36.13 13.37
C LEU A 102 11.97 -37.65 13.23
N SER A 103 10.77 -38.23 13.16
CA SER A 103 10.59 -39.67 13.01
C SER A 103 11.00 -40.20 11.64
N VAL A 104 10.74 -39.43 10.58
CA VAL A 104 11.24 -39.71 9.23
C VAL A 104 12.77 -39.62 9.19
N ILE A 105 13.37 -38.68 9.93
CA ILE A 105 14.82 -38.54 10.04
C ILE A 105 15.45 -39.69 10.83
N ALA A 106 14.76 -40.23 11.85
CA ALA A 106 15.21 -41.37 12.64
C ALA A 106 15.37 -42.67 11.81
N LEU A 107 14.71 -42.79 10.66
CA LEU A 107 14.96 -43.87 9.69
C LEU A 107 16.39 -43.84 9.12
N TYR A 108 17.07 -42.71 9.26
CA TYR A 108 18.43 -42.47 8.81
C TYR A 108 19.31 -42.11 10.02
N PRO A 109 19.77 -43.10 10.82
CA PRO A 109 20.43 -42.86 12.10
C PRO A 109 21.56 -41.83 12.09
N ASN A 110 22.37 -41.81 11.03
CA ASN A 110 23.46 -40.84 10.91
C ASN A 110 22.96 -39.39 10.78
N LEU A 111 21.83 -39.16 10.11
CA LEU A 111 21.26 -37.82 9.96
C LEU A 111 20.76 -37.30 11.31
N LEU A 112 20.08 -38.15 12.09
CA LEU A 112 19.60 -37.80 13.42
C LEU A 112 20.75 -37.60 14.41
N MET A 113 21.71 -38.54 14.44
CA MET A 113 22.86 -38.45 15.34
C MET A 113 23.73 -37.22 15.05
N ASN A 114 23.80 -36.77 13.79
CA ASN A 114 24.48 -35.53 13.43
C ASN A 114 23.82 -34.27 14.00
N LEU A 115 22.57 -34.33 14.47
CA LEU A 115 21.97 -33.23 15.23
C LEU A 115 22.61 -33.05 16.61
N PHE A 116 23.30 -34.07 17.13
CA PHE A 116 23.91 -34.01 18.46
C PHE A 116 25.42 -33.81 18.36
N ASN A 117 25.94 -32.74 18.95
CA ASN A 117 27.40 -32.59 19.14
C ASN A 117 27.88 -33.42 20.34
N THR A 118 26.96 -33.84 21.22
CA THR A 118 27.21 -34.76 22.34
C THR A 118 26.72 -36.16 22.04
N SER A 119 27.57 -37.18 22.21
CA SER A 119 27.23 -38.58 21.91
C SER A 119 27.08 -39.49 23.13
N GLU A 120 27.45 -39.02 24.32
CA GLU A 120 27.48 -39.83 25.54
C GLU A 120 26.74 -39.15 26.71
N TYR A 121 26.41 -39.94 27.73
CA TYR A 121 25.85 -39.42 28.98
C TYR A 121 26.80 -38.41 29.66
N SER A 122 26.30 -37.20 29.90
CA SER A 122 27.04 -36.13 30.53
C SER A 122 26.84 -36.11 32.04
N ARG A 123 27.86 -36.51 32.81
CA ARG A 123 27.82 -36.43 34.30
C ARG A 123 27.63 -35.01 34.84
N TRP A 124 27.89 -33.99 34.02
CA TRP A 124 27.72 -32.58 34.36
C TRP A 124 26.35 -32.04 33.93
N GLY A 125 25.53 -32.86 33.27
CA GLY A 125 24.20 -32.48 32.79
C GLY A 125 24.24 -31.43 31.68
N VAL A 126 25.23 -31.48 30.78
CA VAL A 126 25.39 -30.52 29.68
C VAL A 126 25.33 -31.28 28.35
N TYR A 127 24.43 -30.87 27.47
CA TYR A 127 24.21 -31.46 26.14
C TYR A 127 24.21 -30.38 25.06
N SER A 128 24.51 -30.75 23.82
CA SER A 128 24.54 -29.82 22.69
C SER A 128 23.87 -30.45 21.47
N VAL A 129 22.88 -29.75 20.94
CA VAL A 129 22.11 -30.11 19.75
C VAL A 129 22.21 -28.98 18.74
N GLN A 130 22.28 -29.24 17.45
CA GLN A 130 22.35 -28.22 16.41
C GLN A 130 21.13 -28.26 15.50
N PHE A 131 20.69 -27.08 15.07
CA PHE A 131 19.58 -26.89 14.12
C PHE A 131 20.02 -25.99 12.98
N TRP A 132 19.44 -26.18 11.81
CA TRP A 132 19.64 -25.30 10.68
C TRP A 132 18.81 -24.03 10.83
N MET A 133 19.47 -22.92 11.16
CA MET A 133 18.83 -21.65 11.48
C MET A 133 19.58 -20.53 10.77
N GLY A 134 18.87 -19.62 10.09
CA GLY A 134 19.54 -18.49 9.42
C GLY A 134 20.45 -18.88 8.26
N SER A 135 20.27 -20.07 7.66
CA SER A 135 21.14 -20.66 6.63
C SER A 135 22.49 -21.17 7.15
N GLU A 136 22.58 -21.49 8.43
CA GLU A 136 23.77 -22.12 9.04
C GLU A 136 23.39 -23.12 10.14
N TRP A 137 24.26 -24.09 10.41
CA TRP A 137 24.12 -24.99 11.55
C TRP A 137 24.46 -24.27 12.84
N THR A 138 23.44 -24.05 13.68
CA THR A 138 23.55 -23.33 14.95
C THR A 138 23.48 -24.30 16.12
N PRO A 139 24.55 -24.43 16.94
CA PRO A 139 24.51 -25.24 18.14
C PRO A 139 23.71 -24.59 19.27
N VAL A 140 23.03 -25.41 20.05
CA VAL A 140 22.17 -25.07 21.18
C VAL A 140 22.56 -25.94 22.36
N VAL A 141 23.17 -25.31 23.38
CA VAL A 141 23.58 -26.00 24.60
C VAL A 141 22.43 -25.98 25.60
N VAL A 142 22.08 -27.14 26.18
CA VAL A 142 21.01 -27.31 27.17
C VAL A 142 21.44 -28.18 28.35
N ASP A 143 20.80 -27.97 29.50
CA ASP A 143 20.95 -28.86 30.65
C ASP A 143 19.98 -30.06 30.61
N ASP A 144 20.09 -30.98 31.58
CA ASP A 144 19.25 -32.18 31.70
C ASP A 144 18.09 -32.10 32.70
N TRP A 145 17.59 -30.90 33.02
CA TRP A 145 16.30 -30.76 33.70
C TRP A 145 15.14 -31.03 32.74
N ILE A 146 14.26 -31.97 33.07
CA ILE A 146 13.10 -32.36 32.25
C ILE A 146 11.80 -32.09 33.03
N PRO A 147 10.78 -31.48 32.42
CA PRO A 147 9.48 -31.29 33.05
C PRO A 147 8.75 -32.63 33.18
N CYS A 148 8.24 -32.89 34.39
CA CYS A 148 7.63 -34.15 34.77
C CYS A 148 6.35 -33.94 35.56
N THR A 149 5.49 -34.97 35.60
CA THR A 149 4.41 -35.05 36.58
C THR A 149 5.01 -35.14 38.00
N PRO A 150 4.24 -34.85 39.06
CA PRO A 150 4.71 -34.99 40.45
C PRO A 150 5.25 -36.40 40.78
N GLU A 151 4.75 -37.42 40.09
CA GLU A 151 5.20 -38.82 40.20
C GLU A 151 6.54 -39.09 39.50
N GLY A 152 7.05 -38.14 38.71
CA GLY A 152 8.32 -38.23 38.01
C GLY A 152 8.27 -38.81 36.60
N LYS A 153 7.09 -38.82 35.95
CA LYS A 153 6.97 -39.20 34.54
C LYS A 153 7.18 -37.98 33.64
N PRO A 154 7.97 -38.06 32.55
CA PRO A 154 8.06 -36.98 31.57
C PRO A 154 6.67 -36.61 31.05
N ILE A 155 6.38 -35.31 30.91
CA ILE A 155 5.09 -34.84 30.37
C ILE A 155 5.11 -34.59 28.86
N TYR A 156 6.30 -34.42 28.28
CA TYR A 156 6.50 -34.15 26.85
C TYR A 156 7.17 -35.34 26.16
N ALA A 157 7.78 -35.14 24.99
CA ALA A 157 8.31 -36.23 24.19
C ALA A 157 9.40 -37.00 24.95
N HIS A 158 9.35 -38.33 24.89
CA HIS A 158 10.28 -39.21 25.61
C HIS A 158 10.52 -40.50 24.84
N SER A 159 11.61 -41.20 25.20
CA SER A 159 11.95 -42.47 24.60
C SER A 159 11.06 -43.62 25.10
N ARG A 160 10.82 -44.63 24.25
CA ARG A 160 10.18 -45.90 24.64
C ARG A 160 10.99 -46.67 25.69
N ASP A 161 12.31 -46.77 25.53
CA ASP A 161 13.18 -47.33 26.57
C ASP A 161 13.31 -46.33 27.74
N PRO A 162 12.99 -46.73 28.98
CA PRO A 162 13.06 -45.84 30.15
C PRO A 162 14.48 -45.34 30.50
N ASN A 163 15.52 -45.90 29.89
CA ASN A 163 16.91 -45.53 30.08
C ASN A 163 17.44 -44.59 28.99
N GLU A 164 16.69 -44.41 27.90
CA GLU A 164 17.06 -43.56 26.78
C GLU A 164 16.42 -42.17 26.91
N PHE A 165 17.13 -41.13 26.45
CA PHE A 165 16.66 -39.76 26.66
C PHE A 165 16.99 -38.75 25.55
N TRP A 166 17.49 -39.17 24.39
CA TRP A 166 17.80 -38.23 23.30
C TRP A 166 16.59 -37.42 22.86
N VAL A 167 15.39 -38.02 22.81
CA VAL A 167 14.13 -37.35 22.43
C VAL A 167 13.84 -36.16 23.35
N MET A 168 13.98 -36.37 24.67
CA MET A 168 13.77 -35.33 25.69
C MET A 168 14.75 -34.16 25.53
N ILE A 169 16.02 -34.45 25.23
CA ILE A 169 17.06 -33.41 25.07
C ILE A 169 16.85 -32.62 23.77
N LEU A 170 16.50 -33.29 22.68
CA LEU A 170 16.28 -32.65 21.37
C LEU A 170 15.04 -31.75 21.37
N GLU A 171 13.91 -32.24 21.89
CA GLU A 171 12.69 -31.44 22.04
C GLU A 171 12.95 -30.22 22.94
N LYS A 172 13.67 -30.40 24.05
CA LYS A 172 14.07 -29.29 24.92
C LYS A 172 14.95 -28.25 24.22
N ALA A 173 15.95 -28.69 23.46
CA ALA A 173 16.82 -27.78 22.72
C ALA A 173 16.02 -26.96 21.70
N TYR A 174 15.06 -27.59 21.01
CA TYR A 174 14.16 -26.90 20.09
C TYR A 174 13.21 -25.95 20.84
N ALA A 175 12.67 -26.36 21.98
CA ALA A 175 11.86 -25.51 22.86
C ALA A 175 12.64 -24.27 23.34
N LYS A 176 13.94 -24.41 23.65
CA LYS A 176 14.84 -23.31 24.01
C LYS A 176 14.98 -22.30 22.86
N VAL A 177 15.19 -22.78 21.63
CA VAL A 177 15.23 -21.93 20.43
C VAL A 177 13.95 -21.09 20.30
N HIS A 178 12.80 -21.70 20.58
CA HIS A 178 11.47 -21.07 20.53
C HIS A 178 11.00 -20.48 21.88
N ARG A 179 11.88 -20.44 22.89
CA ARG A 179 11.72 -19.87 24.24
C ARG A 179 10.83 -20.61 25.25
N SER A 180 9.99 -21.55 24.85
CA SER A 180 9.17 -22.34 25.78
C SER A 180 8.63 -23.59 25.09
N TYR A 181 8.26 -24.64 25.85
CA TYR A 181 7.60 -25.82 25.28
C TYR A 181 6.26 -25.46 24.61
N GLU A 182 5.42 -24.61 25.23
CA GLU A 182 4.16 -24.12 24.63
C GLU A 182 4.38 -23.35 23.31
N ALA A 183 5.61 -22.91 23.01
CA ALA A 183 5.94 -22.33 21.70
C ALA A 183 6.04 -23.34 20.56
N LEU A 184 6.13 -24.63 20.89
CA LEU A 184 6.11 -25.71 19.91
C LEU A 184 4.69 -26.17 19.57
N GLU A 185 3.64 -25.70 20.25
CA GLU A 185 2.27 -26.06 19.87
C GLU A 185 1.89 -25.52 18.49
N SER A 186 1.44 -26.41 17.61
CA SER A 186 0.98 -26.13 16.23
C SER A 186 2.03 -25.50 15.31
N GLY A 187 2.44 -26.19 14.25
CA GLY A 187 3.42 -25.70 13.28
C GLY A 187 3.37 -26.42 11.93
N SER A 188 4.39 -26.19 11.11
CA SER A 188 4.51 -26.70 9.73
C SER A 188 5.55 -27.80 9.66
N GLU A 189 5.18 -29.01 9.26
CA GLU A 189 6.13 -30.12 9.08
C GLU A 189 7.30 -29.77 8.15
N GLY A 190 7.04 -28.94 7.13
CA GLY A 190 8.09 -28.41 6.25
C GLY A 190 9.12 -27.56 7.00
N ASP A 191 8.69 -26.75 7.97
CA ASP A 191 9.60 -25.92 8.77
C ASP A 191 10.52 -26.81 9.64
N ALA A 192 9.97 -27.88 10.22
CA ALA A 192 10.71 -28.84 11.02
C ALA A 192 11.68 -29.67 10.16
N PHE A 193 11.27 -30.16 8.99
CA PHE A 193 12.18 -30.82 8.05
C PHE A 193 13.37 -29.93 7.71
N HIS A 194 13.13 -28.65 7.38
CA HIS A 194 14.20 -27.72 7.06
C HIS A 194 15.10 -27.43 8.26
N ASP A 195 14.54 -27.20 9.45
CA ASP A 195 15.34 -26.91 10.67
C ASP A 195 16.19 -28.11 11.12
N LEU A 196 15.74 -29.33 10.85
CA LEU A 196 16.45 -30.57 11.21
C LEU A 196 17.42 -31.08 10.13
N THR A 197 17.40 -30.53 8.91
CA THR A 197 18.22 -31.07 7.80
C THR A 197 18.96 -30.02 6.98
N GLY A 198 18.53 -28.76 7.04
CA GLY A 198 18.96 -27.69 6.15
C GLY A 198 18.56 -27.85 4.68
N CYS A 199 17.73 -28.85 4.37
CA CYS A 199 17.33 -29.16 3.02
C CYS A 199 15.96 -28.53 2.66
N PRO A 200 15.74 -28.09 1.41
CA PRO A 200 14.50 -27.47 0.99
C PRO A 200 13.27 -28.36 1.23
N PRO A 201 12.21 -27.86 1.90
CA PRO A 201 10.98 -28.61 2.07
C PRO A 201 10.01 -28.35 0.90
N HIS A 202 9.30 -29.40 0.48
CA HIS A 202 8.18 -29.32 -0.44
C HIS A 202 6.96 -30.01 0.15
N GLU A 203 5.78 -29.47 -0.10
CA GLU A 203 4.52 -30.09 0.30
C GLU A 203 3.62 -30.29 -0.92
N ILE A 204 3.09 -31.50 -1.08
CA ILE A 204 2.15 -31.85 -2.14
C ILE A 204 0.79 -32.07 -1.49
N VAL A 205 -0.13 -31.14 -1.71
CA VAL A 205 -1.53 -31.29 -1.29
C VAL A 205 -2.23 -32.20 -2.29
N LEU A 206 -2.55 -33.43 -1.87
CA LEU A 206 -3.09 -34.47 -2.74
C LEU A 206 -4.46 -34.10 -3.32
N THR A 207 -5.22 -33.25 -2.64
CA THR A 207 -6.55 -32.76 -3.10
C THR A 207 -6.46 -31.62 -4.13
N SER A 208 -5.28 -31.07 -4.41
CA SER A 208 -5.10 -30.00 -5.38
C SER A 208 -5.38 -30.46 -6.82
N ASP A 209 -5.87 -29.57 -7.68
CA ASP A 209 -6.16 -29.86 -9.09
C ASP A 209 -4.94 -30.41 -9.84
N GLU A 210 -3.75 -29.92 -9.51
CA GLU A 210 -2.49 -30.39 -10.10
C GLU A 210 -2.17 -31.81 -9.65
N ALA A 211 -2.18 -32.08 -8.35
CA ALA A 211 -1.95 -33.42 -7.82
C ALA A 211 -2.96 -34.42 -8.37
N GLN A 212 -4.24 -34.06 -8.45
CA GLN A 212 -5.30 -34.91 -9.01
C GLN A 212 -5.08 -35.23 -10.50
N ARG A 213 -4.57 -34.27 -11.30
CA ARG A 213 -4.17 -34.54 -12.69
C ARG A 213 -3.00 -35.52 -12.75
N ASP A 214 -1.97 -35.32 -11.93
CA ASP A 214 -0.78 -36.17 -11.86
C ASP A 214 -1.07 -37.58 -11.33
N ILE A 215 -2.02 -37.71 -10.41
CA ILE A 215 -2.52 -39.01 -9.94
C ILE A 215 -3.21 -39.73 -11.09
N LYS A 216 -4.15 -39.07 -11.78
CA LYS A 216 -4.95 -39.66 -12.86
C LYS A 216 -4.12 -40.09 -14.07
N ASN A 217 -3.07 -39.34 -14.41
CA ASN A 217 -2.18 -39.66 -15.53
C ASN A 217 -0.99 -40.57 -15.13
N GLY A 218 -0.87 -40.94 -13.84
CA GLY A 218 0.17 -41.82 -13.31
C GLY A 218 1.49 -41.14 -12.94
N LYS A 219 1.70 -39.87 -13.29
CA LYS A 219 2.94 -39.12 -13.02
C LYS A 219 3.25 -38.96 -11.54
N MET A 220 2.23 -38.87 -10.67
CA MET A 220 2.45 -38.74 -9.23
C MET A 220 3.26 -39.92 -8.69
N TRP A 221 2.94 -41.13 -9.11
CA TRP A 221 3.69 -42.33 -8.72
C TRP A 221 5.13 -42.30 -9.23
N GLU A 222 5.34 -41.89 -10.49
CA GLU A 222 6.67 -41.76 -11.07
C GLU A 222 7.53 -40.74 -10.32
N ARG A 223 6.93 -39.60 -9.90
CA ARG A 223 7.58 -38.58 -9.07
C ARG A 223 7.99 -39.15 -7.71
N LEU A 224 7.09 -39.83 -7.01
CA LEU A 224 7.38 -40.41 -5.71
C LEU A 224 8.49 -41.46 -5.76
N VAL A 225 8.47 -42.35 -6.77
CA VAL A 225 9.55 -43.31 -7.02
C VAL A 225 10.88 -42.59 -7.31
N LYS A 226 10.86 -41.51 -8.09
CA LYS A 226 12.04 -40.68 -8.36
C LYS A 226 12.58 -40.08 -7.07
N TYR A 227 11.75 -39.45 -6.25
CA TYR A 227 12.16 -38.82 -4.99
C TYR A 227 12.79 -39.83 -4.03
N PHE A 228 12.19 -41.02 -3.91
CA PHE A 228 12.76 -42.10 -3.11
C PHE A 228 14.11 -42.58 -3.65
N SER A 229 14.25 -42.72 -4.97
CA SER A 229 15.52 -43.11 -5.60
C SER A 229 16.64 -42.08 -5.44
N LEU A 230 16.28 -40.81 -5.18
CA LEU A 230 17.20 -39.72 -4.88
C LEU A 230 17.45 -39.55 -3.38
N HIS A 231 16.96 -40.48 -2.54
CA HIS A 231 17.09 -40.45 -1.08
C HIS A 231 16.46 -39.21 -0.42
N HIS A 232 15.48 -38.57 -1.06
CA HIS A 232 14.70 -37.52 -0.39
C HIS A 232 13.90 -38.12 0.76
N LEU A 233 13.72 -37.34 1.84
CA LEU A 233 12.89 -37.74 2.96
C LEU A 233 11.43 -37.51 2.57
N ILE A 234 10.56 -38.48 2.84
CA ILE A 234 9.14 -38.45 2.44
C ILE A 234 8.28 -38.71 3.68
N GLY A 235 7.48 -37.72 4.07
CA GLY A 235 6.44 -37.79 5.09
C GLY A 235 5.03 -37.66 4.48
N CYS A 236 3.97 -37.98 5.23
CA CYS A 236 2.58 -37.68 4.83
C CYS A 236 1.69 -37.43 6.04
N SER A 237 0.57 -36.74 5.82
CA SER A 237 -0.42 -36.44 6.86
C SER A 237 -1.88 -36.56 6.38
N ARG A 238 -2.81 -36.59 7.35
CA ARG A 238 -4.26 -36.77 7.18
C ARG A 238 -5.05 -35.59 7.75
N ALA A 239 -6.08 -35.10 7.03
CA ALA A 239 -6.77 -33.84 7.37
C ALA A 239 -7.74 -33.88 8.57
N ASP A 240 -8.20 -35.05 9.00
CA ASP A 240 -9.25 -35.26 10.01
C ASP A 240 -8.70 -35.67 11.40
N SER A 241 -7.39 -35.72 11.57
CA SER A 241 -6.75 -36.10 12.83
C SER A 241 -5.73 -35.07 13.30
N LYS A 242 -5.76 -34.75 14.60
CA LYS A 242 -4.49 -34.54 15.31
C LYS A 242 -3.78 -35.90 15.29
N ASN A 243 -2.65 -35.97 14.60
CA ASN A 243 -1.72 -37.10 14.48
C ASN A 243 -2.11 -38.20 13.48
N THR A 244 -1.39 -38.28 12.36
CA THR A 244 -0.99 -39.54 11.72
C THR A 244 0.14 -39.26 10.73
N GLU A 245 1.29 -39.91 10.94
CA GLU A 245 2.51 -39.78 10.16
C GLU A 245 2.62 -40.91 9.13
N VAL A 246 3.47 -40.72 8.11
CA VAL A 246 3.84 -41.77 7.15
C VAL A 246 5.34 -41.78 6.97
N ARG A 247 6.00 -42.87 7.38
CA ARG A 247 7.47 -43.02 7.34
C ARG A 247 8.05 -43.74 6.08
N GLY A 248 7.25 -44.08 5.07
CA GLY A 248 7.66 -44.35 3.67
C GLY A 248 8.67 -45.48 3.32
N ILE A 249 8.23 -46.48 2.52
CA ILE A 249 9.00 -47.14 1.43
C ILE A 249 8.06 -47.43 0.25
N LEU A 250 8.42 -47.03 -0.98
CA LEU A 250 7.60 -47.14 -2.20
C LEU A 250 8.08 -48.28 -3.09
N CYS A 251 7.23 -49.24 -3.45
CA CYS A 251 7.59 -50.29 -4.41
C CYS A 251 6.40 -50.74 -5.28
N THR A 252 6.67 -51.50 -6.34
CA THR A 252 5.63 -52.11 -7.18
C THR A 252 5.73 -53.63 -7.11
N VAL A 253 4.64 -54.27 -6.70
CA VAL A 253 4.56 -55.71 -6.43
C VAL A 253 3.41 -56.27 -7.27
N ASP A 254 3.76 -57.11 -8.24
CA ASP A 254 2.82 -57.82 -9.12
C ASP A 254 1.82 -56.90 -9.85
N GLY A 255 2.27 -55.68 -10.19
CA GLY A 255 1.48 -54.65 -10.86
C GLY A 255 0.75 -53.68 -9.91
N VAL A 256 0.77 -53.94 -8.60
CA VAL A 256 0.19 -53.07 -7.57
C VAL A 256 1.25 -52.12 -7.03
N LYS A 257 0.91 -50.83 -6.94
CA LYS A 257 1.75 -49.77 -6.39
C LYS A 257 1.57 -49.74 -4.87
N MET A 258 2.64 -49.99 -4.13
CA MET A 258 2.61 -50.27 -2.69
C MET A 258 3.47 -49.27 -1.91
N LEU A 259 2.93 -48.79 -0.79
CA LEU A 259 3.61 -47.92 0.16
C LEU A 259 3.68 -48.62 1.52
N LYS A 260 4.86 -48.63 2.14
CA LYS A 260 5.04 -48.95 3.56
C LYS A 260 4.87 -47.66 4.37
N ILE A 261 4.04 -47.71 5.38
CA ILE A 261 3.65 -46.61 6.26
C ILE A 261 3.98 -47.02 7.70
N SER A 262 4.41 -46.07 8.52
CA SER A 262 4.54 -46.26 9.97
C SER A 262 3.82 -45.09 10.64
N ALA A 263 2.96 -45.38 11.61
CA ALA A 263 2.16 -44.42 12.35
C ALA A 263 2.58 -44.40 13.82
N ASP A 264 2.76 -43.20 14.37
CA ASP A 264 3.09 -43.00 15.79
C ASP A 264 1.83 -42.95 16.66
N GLU A 265 1.52 -44.07 17.31
CA GLU A 265 0.92 -44.10 18.65
C GLU A 265 0.95 -45.54 19.22
N PRO A 266 1.57 -45.82 20.39
CA PRO A 266 1.69 -47.20 20.90
C PRO A 266 0.46 -47.76 21.61
N VAL A 267 -0.68 -47.04 21.72
CA VAL A 267 -1.83 -47.55 22.49
C VAL A 267 -3.18 -47.06 21.94
N GLY A 268 -3.90 -47.95 21.26
CA GLY A 268 -5.37 -47.91 21.23
C GLY A 268 -6.05 -47.35 19.98
N ARG A 269 -5.36 -47.24 18.85
CA ARG A 269 -5.99 -47.14 17.52
C ARG A 269 -5.51 -48.30 16.66
N GLU A 270 -6.47 -48.96 15.99
CA GLU A 270 -6.22 -50.10 15.12
C GLU A 270 -5.36 -49.67 13.91
N GLU A 271 -4.32 -50.43 13.61
CA GLU A 271 -3.57 -50.31 12.34
C GLU A 271 -4.50 -50.40 11.13
N TRP A 272 -3.99 -50.00 9.95
CA TRP A 272 -4.71 -50.20 8.69
C TRP A 272 -5.21 -51.64 8.58
N ASP A 273 -6.53 -51.81 8.51
CA ASP A 273 -7.22 -53.11 8.46
C ASP A 273 -7.72 -53.46 7.05
N GLY A 274 -7.51 -52.57 6.08
CA GLY A 274 -7.93 -52.72 4.70
C GLY A 274 -7.01 -53.59 3.84
N ASP A 275 -7.11 -53.42 2.53
CA ASP A 275 -6.31 -54.18 1.57
C ASP A 275 -4.81 -53.98 1.83
N TRP A 276 -4.09 -55.09 1.95
CA TRP A 276 -2.65 -55.14 2.23
C TRP A 276 -2.22 -54.74 3.66
N SER A 277 -3.16 -54.66 4.61
CA SER A 277 -2.85 -54.75 6.05
C SER A 277 -2.03 -55.99 6.41
N ASP A 278 -1.35 -56.05 7.55
CA ASP A 278 -0.47 -57.19 7.89
C ASP A 278 -1.23 -58.54 7.94
N LYS A 279 -2.50 -58.47 8.30
CA LYS A 279 -3.47 -59.57 8.36
C LYS A 279 -4.25 -59.78 7.05
N SER A 280 -3.99 -58.98 6.01
CA SER A 280 -4.69 -59.05 4.74
C SER A 280 -4.57 -60.43 4.07
N PRO A 281 -5.68 -61.01 3.57
CA PRO A 281 -5.65 -62.26 2.82
C PRO A 281 -5.00 -62.12 1.43
N LEU A 282 -4.74 -60.89 0.96
CA LEU A 282 -4.09 -60.62 -0.33
C LEU A 282 -2.59 -60.98 -0.32
N TRP A 283 -2.00 -61.12 0.86
CA TRP A 283 -0.60 -61.53 0.99
C TRP A 283 -0.39 -62.99 0.61
N THR A 284 0.40 -63.23 -0.43
CA THR A 284 0.95 -64.56 -0.70
C THR A 284 2.22 -64.79 0.13
N GLN A 285 2.52 -66.05 0.46
CA GLN A 285 3.77 -66.43 1.16
C GLN A 285 5.03 -65.92 0.44
N GLN A 286 5.00 -65.86 -0.89
CA GLN A 286 6.11 -65.34 -1.70
C GLN A 286 6.28 -63.83 -1.54
N ILE A 287 5.18 -63.07 -1.43
CA ILE A 287 5.23 -61.62 -1.25
C ILE A 287 5.60 -61.26 0.20
N LYS A 288 5.05 -61.94 1.21
CA LYS A 288 5.42 -61.73 2.62
C LYS A 288 6.93 -61.88 2.83
N LYS A 289 7.52 -62.92 2.24
CA LYS A 289 8.97 -63.14 2.29
C LYS A 289 9.78 -62.10 1.49
N ARG A 290 9.23 -61.57 0.39
CA ARG A 290 9.91 -60.57 -0.45
C ARG A 290 9.95 -59.18 0.21
N LEU A 291 8.93 -58.82 0.97
CA LEU A 291 8.79 -57.50 1.60
C LEU A 291 9.10 -57.50 3.10
N ASP A 292 9.50 -58.66 3.65
CA ASP A 292 9.80 -58.87 5.07
C ASP A 292 8.66 -58.39 5.98
N ILE A 293 7.45 -58.88 5.69
CA ILE A 293 6.23 -58.49 6.42
C ILE A 293 6.18 -59.21 7.76
N VAL A 294 6.18 -58.43 8.82
CA VAL A 294 5.97 -58.89 10.19
C VAL A 294 4.47 -58.77 10.50
N ASP A 295 3.89 -59.80 11.10
CA ASP A 295 2.52 -59.77 11.62
C ASP A 295 2.60 -59.32 13.08
N ALA A 296 2.79 -58.02 13.29
CA ALA A 296 2.92 -57.37 14.58
C ALA A 296 2.09 -56.09 14.58
N ASP A 297 1.53 -55.75 15.74
CA ASP A 297 0.86 -54.46 15.97
C ASP A 297 1.94 -53.47 16.42
N ASP A 298 2.76 -53.05 15.46
CA ASP A 298 3.96 -52.22 15.65
C ASP A 298 3.81 -50.82 15.03
N GLY A 299 2.63 -50.51 14.49
CA GLY A 299 2.32 -49.26 13.81
C GLY A 299 2.82 -49.23 12.37
N VAL A 300 3.42 -50.30 11.84
CA VAL A 300 4.06 -50.35 10.52
C VAL A 300 3.28 -51.25 9.56
N PHE A 301 2.51 -50.64 8.65
CA PHE A 301 1.65 -51.37 7.71
C PHE A 301 1.93 -51.02 6.25
N TRP A 302 1.41 -51.85 5.34
CA TRP A 302 1.43 -51.56 3.90
C TRP A 302 0.05 -51.16 3.38
N MET A 303 0.02 -50.33 2.34
CA MET A 303 -1.21 -50.03 1.60
C MET A 303 -0.94 -49.78 0.12
N CYS A 304 -1.99 -49.88 -0.70
CA CYS A 304 -1.90 -49.53 -2.11
C CYS A 304 -1.93 -48.01 -2.33
N PHE A 305 -1.36 -47.54 -3.44
CA PHE A 305 -1.32 -46.12 -3.78
C PHE A 305 -2.71 -45.50 -3.93
N GLU A 306 -3.67 -46.27 -4.41
CA GLU A 306 -5.06 -45.84 -4.58
C GLU A 306 -5.73 -45.55 -3.22
N ASP A 307 -5.50 -46.41 -2.22
CA ASP A 307 -5.96 -46.16 -0.86
C ASP A 307 -5.19 -45.01 -0.22
N PHE A 308 -3.87 -44.94 -0.42
CA PHE A 308 -3.06 -43.84 0.08
C PHE A 308 -3.61 -42.47 -0.35
N VAL A 309 -3.88 -42.29 -1.65
CA VAL A 309 -4.46 -41.03 -2.17
C VAL A 309 -5.86 -40.75 -1.63
N LYS A 310 -6.62 -41.79 -1.28
CA LYS A 310 -7.98 -41.66 -0.75
C LYS A 310 -7.98 -41.25 0.72
N TYR A 311 -7.06 -41.79 1.50
CA TYR A 311 -7.03 -41.60 2.96
C TYR A 311 -6.13 -40.43 3.37
N PHE A 312 -5.02 -40.15 2.69
CA PHE A 312 -4.07 -39.08 3.03
C PHE A 312 -4.36 -37.78 2.27
N THR A 313 -3.94 -36.66 2.86
CA THR A 313 -4.20 -35.32 2.30
C THR A 313 -2.95 -34.58 1.84
N CYS A 314 -1.81 -34.79 2.49
CA CYS A 314 -0.56 -34.12 2.14
C CYS A 314 0.62 -35.11 2.10
N ILE A 315 1.56 -34.87 1.21
CA ILE A 315 2.91 -35.48 1.21
C ILE A 315 3.92 -34.37 1.51
N TYR A 316 4.78 -34.57 2.49
CA TYR A 316 5.91 -33.69 2.78
C TYR A 316 7.18 -34.32 2.24
N LEU A 317 8.00 -33.51 1.59
CA LEU A 317 9.26 -33.92 0.99
C LEU A 317 10.35 -33.01 1.53
N CYS A 318 11.50 -33.58 1.84
CA CYS A 318 12.70 -32.82 2.13
C CYS A 318 13.77 -33.21 1.12
N SER A 319 14.05 -32.28 0.19
CA SER A 319 14.93 -32.52 -0.95
C SER A 319 16.38 -32.53 -0.51
N GLN A 320 16.90 -33.73 -0.26
CA GLN A 320 18.32 -33.92 0.02
C GLN A 320 19.17 -33.35 -1.12
N ILE A 321 19.94 -32.30 -0.83
CA ILE A 321 20.86 -31.68 -1.77
C ILE A 321 22.21 -32.38 -1.66
N PRO A 322 22.77 -32.90 -2.77
CA PRO A 322 24.11 -33.49 -2.74
C PRO A 322 25.16 -32.48 -2.29
N SER A 323 26.10 -32.92 -1.46
CA SER A 323 27.11 -32.04 -0.85
C SER A 323 28.09 -31.39 -1.83
N ASP A 324 28.18 -31.93 -3.05
CA ASP A 324 29.02 -31.41 -4.13
C ASP A 324 28.32 -30.34 -5.00
N TRP A 325 27.06 -30.01 -4.71
CA TRP A 325 26.34 -28.95 -5.41
C TRP A 325 26.84 -27.56 -4.98
N HIS A 326 26.74 -26.60 -5.90
CA HIS A 326 27.10 -25.21 -5.66
C HIS A 326 25.92 -24.43 -5.08
N HIS A 327 26.19 -23.59 -4.07
CA HIS A 327 25.19 -22.82 -3.35
C HIS A 327 25.29 -21.33 -3.73
N HIS A 328 24.20 -20.73 -4.18
CA HIS A 328 24.14 -19.32 -4.54
C HIS A 328 23.05 -18.64 -3.71
N THR A 329 23.45 -17.69 -2.86
CA THR A 329 22.53 -17.05 -1.91
C THR A 329 22.39 -15.57 -2.23
N ALA A 330 21.16 -15.05 -2.18
CA ALA A 330 20.89 -13.63 -2.17
C ALA A 330 19.83 -13.29 -1.11
N THR A 331 20.00 -12.15 -0.46
CA THR A 331 19.03 -11.63 0.52
C THR A 331 18.43 -10.33 -0.02
N GLY A 332 17.16 -10.08 0.25
CA GLY A 332 16.51 -8.83 -0.16
C GLY A 332 15.28 -8.49 0.68
N GLU A 333 14.59 -7.43 0.26
CA GLU A 333 13.38 -6.94 0.92
C GLU A 333 12.35 -6.52 -0.13
N TRP A 334 11.11 -6.98 0.05
CA TRP A 334 9.96 -6.40 -0.64
C TRP A 334 9.54 -5.17 0.17
N LYS A 335 9.74 -3.97 -0.36
CA LYS A 335 9.43 -2.71 0.31
C LYS A 335 9.12 -1.61 -0.70
N GLY A 336 8.06 -0.83 -0.45
CA GLY A 336 7.63 0.25 -1.34
C GLY A 336 7.49 -0.24 -2.81
N PRO A 337 8.28 0.29 -3.77
CA PRO A 337 8.17 -0.09 -5.17
C PRO A 337 8.61 -1.53 -5.46
N THR A 338 9.38 -2.18 -4.58
CA THR A 338 9.80 -3.58 -4.78
C THR A 338 8.80 -4.60 -4.24
N ALA A 339 7.76 -4.16 -3.51
CA ALA A 339 6.64 -5.00 -3.08
C ALA A 339 5.58 -5.11 -4.19
N GLY A 340 6.01 -5.63 -5.35
CA GLY A 340 5.23 -5.66 -6.58
C GLY A 340 4.04 -6.60 -6.54
N GLY A 341 4.12 -7.69 -5.77
CA GLY A 341 3.12 -8.77 -5.78
C GLY A 341 3.30 -9.73 -6.97
N SER A 342 2.36 -10.65 -7.13
CA SER A 342 2.37 -11.67 -8.20
C SER A 342 2.26 -11.08 -9.62
N ALA A 343 2.50 -11.90 -10.64
CA ALA A 343 2.44 -11.51 -12.05
C ALA A 343 1.06 -10.97 -12.51
N ASP A 344 0.01 -11.15 -11.69
CA ASP A 344 -1.34 -10.63 -11.93
C ASP A 344 -1.45 -9.11 -11.64
N THR A 345 -0.44 -8.50 -11.03
CA THR A 345 -0.43 -7.07 -10.72
C THR A 345 0.51 -6.32 -11.68
N ALA A 346 0.12 -5.14 -12.19
CA ALA A 346 1.04 -4.35 -13.03
C ALA A 346 2.36 -3.97 -12.32
N ALA A 347 2.36 -3.97 -10.98
CA ALA A 347 3.49 -3.64 -10.12
C ALA A 347 4.51 -4.78 -9.98
N TRP A 348 4.25 -6.00 -10.47
CA TRP A 348 5.18 -7.14 -10.39
C TRP A 348 6.58 -6.81 -10.92
N ARG A 349 6.65 -5.89 -11.89
CA ARG A 349 7.88 -5.38 -12.52
C ARG A 349 8.83 -4.73 -11.51
N GLY A 350 8.31 -4.29 -10.38
CA GLY A 350 9.07 -3.73 -9.27
C GLY A 350 9.79 -4.77 -8.42
N ASN A 351 9.32 -6.03 -8.43
CA ASN A 351 9.95 -7.08 -7.64
C ASN A 351 11.44 -7.23 -8.00
N PRO A 352 12.28 -7.64 -7.05
CA PRO A 352 13.67 -8.00 -7.33
C PRO A 352 13.75 -9.11 -8.39
N GLN A 353 14.76 -9.05 -9.25
CA GLN A 353 14.96 -10.01 -10.33
C GLN A 353 16.41 -10.49 -10.34
N TYR A 354 16.60 -11.79 -10.48
CA TYR A 354 17.90 -12.45 -10.44
C TYR A 354 18.16 -13.15 -11.76
N TYR A 355 19.29 -12.86 -12.38
CA TYR A 355 19.76 -13.48 -13.59
C TYR A 355 20.49 -14.78 -13.28
N ILE A 356 20.13 -15.84 -14.00
CA ILE A 356 20.74 -17.16 -13.95
C ILE A 356 21.27 -17.51 -15.34
N ARG A 357 22.56 -17.85 -15.46
CA ARG A 357 23.13 -18.44 -16.68
C ARG A 357 23.54 -19.88 -16.46
N VAL A 358 22.90 -20.78 -17.20
CA VAL A 358 23.16 -22.21 -17.17
C VAL A 358 24.21 -22.55 -18.24
N PRO A 359 25.30 -23.27 -17.89
CA PRO A 359 26.36 -23.63 -18.83
C PRO A 359 25.90 -24.68 -19.86
N ALA A 360 26.76 -24.93 -20.85
CA ALA A 360 26.52 -25.94 -21.87
C ALA A 360 26.28 -27.33 -21.26
N GLY A 361 25.29 -28.05 -21.81
CA GLY A 361 24.89 -29.38 -21.32
C GLY A 361 23.87 -29.37 -20.18
N GLY A 362 23.26 -28.23 -19.88
CA GLY A 362 22.19 -28.10 -18.88
C GLY A 362 22.68 -28.25 -17.43
N CYS A 363 21.78 -28.05 -16.47
CA CYS A 363 22.05 -28.15 -15.03
C CYS A 363 20.77 -28.46 -14.27
N ASP A 364 20.86 -29.40 -13.32
CA ASP A 364 19.83 -29.54 -12.30
C ASP A 364 20.01 -28.46 -11.22
N LEU A 365 18.90 -27.87 -10.78
CA LEU A 365 18.83 -26.77 -9.83
C LEU A 365 17.71 -27.01 -8.81
N ALA A 366 17.88 -26.54 -7.59
CA ALA A 366 16.79 -26.38 -6.63
C ALA A 366 16.74 -24.91 -6.18
N VAL A 367 15.57 -24.29 -6.27
CA VAL A 367 15.38 -22.89 -5.86
C VAL A 367 14.53 -22.85 -4.60
N LEU A 368 15.03 -22.18 -3.57
CA LEU A 368 14.36 -21.94 -2.30
C LEU A 368 14.18 -20.44 -2.11
N VAL A 369 12.95 -20.01 -1.82
CA VAL A 369 12.65 -18.65 -1.37
C VAL A 369 12.05 -18.73 0.02
N SER A 370 12.67 -18.05 0.98
CA SER A 370 12.25 -18.05 2.38
C SER A 370 12.09 -16.64 2.93
N GLN A 371 11.32 -16.52 4.01
CA GLN A 371 11.06 -15.29 4.75
C GLN A 371 11.31 -15.51 6.25
N PRO A 372 11.51 -14.43 7.05
CA PRO A 372 11.77 -14.56 8.48
C PRO A 372 10.71 -15.38 9.21
N SER A 373 11.16 -16.25 10.11
CA SER A 373 10.27 -17.05 10.96
C SER A 373 9.41 -16.16 11.86
N ILE A 374 8.11 -16.44 11.90
CA ILE A 374 7.13 -15.77 12.79
C ILE A 374 7.35 -16.11 14.27
N ARG A 375 8.23 -17.08 14.58
CA ARG A 375 8.60 -17.50 15.95
C ARG A 375 9.85 -16.78 16.50
N SER A 376 10.53 -15.97 15.69
CA SER A 376 11.79 -15.32 16.06
C SER A 376 11.61 -14.07 16.95
N LYS A 377 12.67 -13.64 17.66
CA LYS A 377 12.61 -12.43 18.51
C LYS A 377 12.27 -11.14 17.75
N ALA A 378 12.54 -11.10 16.45
CA ALA A 378 12.31 -9.95 15.58
C ALA A 378 10.88 -9.90 15.00
N SER A 379 10.10 -10.98 15.13
CA SER A 379 8.75 -11.11 14.55
C SER A 379 7.64 -11.12 15.60
N GLN A 380 7.86 -10.54 16.78
CA GLN A 380 6.77 -10.32 17.75
C GLN A 380 5.84 -9.17 17.32
N SER A 381 5.54 -9.09 16.02
CA SER A 381 4.42 -8.36 15.46
C SER A 381 3.24 -9.31 15.22
N ARG A 382 2.03 -8.78 15.32
CA ARG A 382 0.76 -9.52 15.44
C ARG A 382 0.30 -10.27 14.19
N ILE A 383 1.17 -10.65 13.27
CA ILE A 383 0.76 -11.48 12.12
C ILE A 383 0.78 -12.95 12.55
N GLY A 384 -0.38 -13.48 12.94
CA GLY A 384 -0.55 -14.90 13.28
C GLY A 384 -0.36 -15.88 12.10
N ALA A 385 0.11 -15.43 10.93
CA ALA A 385 0.29 -16.26 9.74
C ALA A 385 1.35 -15.68 8.78
N TYR A 386 2.10 -16.55 8.11
CA TYR A 386 3.04 -16.15 7.05
C TYR A 386 2.31 -15.51 5.86
N PRO A 387 2.79 -14.36 5.31
CA PRO A 387 2.26 -13.86 4.06
C PRO A 387 2.59 -14.85 2.92
N PRO A 388 1.68 -15.05 1.95
CA PRO A 388 1.94 -15.99 0.87
C PRO A 388 3.11 -15.53 -0.02
N ILE A 389 4.15 -16.36 -0.12
CA ILE A 389 5.33 -16.11 -0.97
C ILE A 389 5.45 -17.14 -2.08
N GLY A 390 6.08 -16.75 -3.18
CA GLY A 390 6.27 -17.54 -4.39
C GLY A 390 7.36 -16.93 -5.27
N PHE A 391 7.69 -17.61 -6.37
CA PHE A 391 8.58 -17.07 -7.38
C PHE A 391 8.21 -17.51 -8.79
N TYR A 392 8.73 -16.76 -9.77
CA TYR A 392 8.64 -17.10 -11.18
C TYR A 392 10.04 -17.35 -11.76
N LEU A 393 10.15 -18.36 -12.62
CA LEU A 393 11.36 -18.65 -13.39
C LEU A 393 11.04 -18.55 -14.88
N LEU A 394 11.72 -17.64 -15.58
CA LEU A 394 11.48 -17.35 -16.98
C LEU A 394 12.76 -17.46 -17.80
N LYS A 395 12.65 -17.92 -19.05
CA LYS A 395 13.73 -17.84 -20.04
C LYS A 395 13.90 -16.39 -20.49
N THR A 396 15.13 -15.96 -20.75
CA THR A 396 15.42 -14.61 -21.26
C THR A 396 16.47 -14.65 -22.38
N GLU A 397 16.59 -13.53 -23.10
CA GLU A 397 17.63 -13.23 -24.07
C GLU A 397 18.53 -12.13 -23.51
N GLY A 398 19.38 -12.49 -22.56
CA GLY A 398 20.34 -11.62 -21.88
C GLY A 398 19.99 -11.27 -20.44
N LYS A 399 21.02 -10.80 -19.73
CA LYS A 399 20.93 -10.21 -18.39
C LYS A 399 20.27 -8.84 -18.46
N GLN A 400 18.95 -8.78 -18.34
CA GLN A 400 18.19 -7.53 -18.37
C GLN A 400 16.92 -7.66 -17.54
N ARG A 401 16.45 -6.53 -17.01
CA ARG A 401 15.21 -6.48 -16.23
C ARG A 401 14.01 -6.80 -17.13
N LEU A 402 13.22 -7.80 -16.75
CA LEU A 402 11.97 -8.12 -17.39
C LEU A 402 10.90 -7.10 -17.04
N LEU A 403 10.27 -6.56 -18.07
CA LEU A 403 9.15 -5.62 -17.99
C LEU A 403 7.87 -6.22 -18.57
N VAL A 404 7.95 -7.41 -19.15
CA VAL A 404 6.83 -8.15 -19.70
C VAL A 404 7.09 -9.62 -19.40
N ILE A 405 6.08 -10.30 -18.89
CA ILE A 405 6.07 -11.75 -18.75
C ILE A 405 5.33 -12.31 -19.96
N LYS A 406 6.02 -13.08 -20.81
CA LYS A 406 5.36 -13.88 -21.83
C LYS A 406 5.11 -15.28 -21.28
N ARG A 407 3.91 -15.80 -21.48
CA ARG A 407 3.56 -17.16 -21.01
C ARG A 407 4.44 -18.25 -21.60
N GLU A 408 4.89 -18.08 -22.84
CA GLU A 408 5.81 -19.01 -23.53
C GLU A 408 7.22 -19.02 -22.94
N ASP A 409 7.64 -17.94 -22.27
CA ASP A 409 8.93 -17.83 -21.61
C ASP A 409 8.89 -18.27 -20.14
N MET A 410 7.70 -18.43 -19.54
CA MET A 410 7.54 -18.86 -18.16
C MET A 410 7.73 -20.38 -18.06
N LEU A 411 8.84 -20.81 -17.44
CA LEU A 411 9.08 -22.22 -17.16
C LEU A 411 8.29 -22.67 -15.93
N ALA A 412 8.22 -21.80 -14.92
CA ALA A 412 7.50 -22.09 -13.69
C ALA A 412 6.99 -20.81 -13.01
N GLY A 413 5.84 -20.96 -12.36
CA GLY A 413 5.33 -20.04 -11.36
C GLY A 413 4.86 -20.88 -10.18
N THR A 414 5.54 -20.76 -9.05
CA THR A 414 5.26 -21.61 -7.89
C THR A 414 3.88 -21.31 -7.34
N VAL A 415 3.23 -22.31 -6.72
CA VAL A 415 2.07 -22.06 -5.87
C VAL A 415 2.49 -21.16 -4.71
N PHE A 416 1.77 -20.04 -4.51
CA PHE A 416 2.05 -19.13 -3.41
C PHE A 416 1.58 -19.74 -2.09
N ARG A 417 2.50 -19.90 -1.12
CA ARG A 417 2.23 -20.62 0.13
C ARG A 417 2.31 -19.70 1.33
N LYS A 418 1.37 -19.88 2.26
CA LYS A 418 1.41 -19.29 3.62
C LYS A 418 2.36 -20.09 4.51
N GLY A 419 3.65 -20.06 4.18
CA GLY A 419 4.70 -20.76 4.91
C GLY A 419 5.95 -19.91 5.04
N ARG A 420 6.89 -20.36 5.87
CA ARG A 420 8.21 -19.71 6.00
C ARG A 420 8.98 -19.74 4.69
N GLU A 421 8.76 -20.76 3.88
CA GLU A 421 9.51 -20.98 2.66
C GLU A 421 8.70 -21.70 1.58
N THR A 422 9.18 -21.59 0.35
CA THR A 422 8.67 -22.30 -0.82
C THR A 422 9.86 -22.68 -1.70
N SER A 423 9.83 -23.88 -2.26
CA SER A 423 10.91 -24.38 -3.08
C SER A 423 10.43 -25.22 -4.26
N GLU A 424 11.23 -25.27 -5.31
CA GLU A 424 10.96 -26.07 -6.50
C GLU A 424 12.25 -26.49 -7.21
N ASP A 425 12.26 -27.72 -7.74
CA ASP A 425 13.39 -28.31 -8.45
C ASP A 425 13.23 -28.18 -9.96
N PHE A 426 14.32 -27.88 -10.65
CA PHE A 426 14.36 -27.65 -12.09
C PHE A 426 15.49 -28.42 -12.77
N THR A 427 15.20 -28.98 -13.94
CA THR A 427 16.25 -29.41 -14.89
C THR A 427 16.28 -28.40 -16.03
N LEU A 428 17.25 -27.49 -15.99
CA LEU A 428 17.37 -26.43 -16.99
C LEU A 428 18.32 -26.82 -18.12
N GLN A 429 17.95 -26.44 -19.35
CA GLN A 429 18.83 -26.54 -20.50
C GLN A 429 19.86 -25.39 -20.50
N GLU A 430 20.86 -25.48 -21.38
CA GLU A 430 21.77 -24.35 -21.60
C GLU A 430 20.98 -23.09 -21.98
N GLY A 431 21.29 -21.98 -21.32
CA GLY A 431 20.63 -20.71 -21.60
C GLY A 431 20.66 -19.72 -20.45
N GLU A 432 19.81 -18.71 -20.59
CA GLU A 432 19.71 -17.57 -19.68
C GLU A 432 18.29 -17.50 -19.13
N TYR A 433 18.18 -17.22 -17.83
CA TYR A 433 16.95 -17.26 -17.07
C TYR A 433 16.85 -16.09 -16.09
N ILE A 434 15.63 -15.76 -15.69
CA ILE A 434 15.30 -14.74 -14.70
C ILE A 434 14.42 -15.36 -13.63
N LEU A 435 14.88 -15.27 -12.39
CA LEU A 435 14.16 -15.65 -11.18
C LEU A 435 13.58 -14.40 -10.53
N ILE A 436 12.28 -14.40 -10.24
CA ILE A 436 11.54 -13.28 -9.64
C ILE A 436 10.87 -13.73 -8.33
N PRO A 437 11.50 -13.55 -7.16
CA PRO A 437 10.84 -13.79 -5.88
C PRO A 437 9.82 -12.69 -5.58
N CYS A 438 8.62 -13.07 -5.16
CA CYS A 438 7.53 -12.14 -4.89
C CYS A 438 6.55 -12.67 -3.84
N THR A 439 5.81 -11.73 -3.25
CA THR A 439 4.61 -12.04 -2.46
C THR A 439 3.40 -12.20 -3.40
N LEU A 440 2.35 -12.88 -2.96
CA LEU A 440 1.13 -13.01 -3.76
C LEU A 440 0.47 -11.64 -4.00
N ASN A 441 0.35 -10.88 -2.92
CA ASN A 441 -0.34 -9.59 -2.90
C ASN A 441 0.66 -8.44 -2.99
N ARG A 442 0.31 -7.42 -3.78
CA ARG A 442 1.06 -6.16 -3.86
C ARG A 442 1.11 -5.47 -2.49
N GLY A 443 2.21 -4.75 -2.21
CA GLY A 443 2.37 -3.90 -1.03
C GLY A 443 2.76 -4.66 0.24
N VAL A 444 2.76 -5.99 0.22
CA VAL A 444 3.22 -6.81 1.34
C VAL A 444 4.72 -6.61 1.52
N GLN A 445 5.11 -6.09 2.68
CA GLN A 445 6.51 -5.87 3.01
C GLN A 445 7.06 -7.02 3.85
N SER A 446 8.21 -7.55 3.45
CA SER A 446 8.93 -8.58 4.19
C SER A 446 10.35 -8.72 3.65
N LYS A 447 11.27 -9.17 4.52
CA LYS A 447 12.59 -9.63 4.07
C LYS A 447 12.45 -11.01 3.45
N TYR A 448 13.35 -11.34 2.53
CA TYR A 448 13.42 -12.67 1.96
C TYR A 448 14.86 -13.09 1.69
N ASN A 449 15.05 -14.40 1.64
CA ASN A 449 16.26 -15.04 1.18
C ASN A 449 15.94 -15.91 -0.04
N VAL A 450 16.83 -15.90 -1.03
CA VAL A 450 16.80 -16.78 -2.19
C VAL A 450 18.06 -17.64 -2.13
N VAL A 451 17.89 -18.95 -2.18
CA VAL A 451 18.99 -19.91 -2.32
C VAL A 451 18.77 -20.70 -3.59
N VAL A 452 19.77 -20.74 -4.45
CA VAL A 452 19.81 -21.60 -5.64
C VAL A 452 20.91 -22.63 -5.42
N TYR A 453 20.52 -23.90 -5.30
CA TYR A 453 21.43 -25.03 -5.33
C TYR A 453 21.59 -25.49 -6.77
N SER A 454 22.81 -25.83 -7.18
CA SER A 454 23.10 -26.17 -8.57
C SER A 454 24.12 -27.29 -8.72
N GLU A 455 23.82 -28.29 -9.54
CA GLU A 455 24.72 -29.41 -9.87
C GLU A 455 26.05 -28.91 -10.47
N LYS A 456 26.01 -27.84 -11.26
CA LYS A 456 27.16 -27.23 -11.92
C LYS A 456 27.26 -25.76 -11.57
N GLN A 457 28.47 -25.21 -11.63
CA GLN A 457 28.67 -23.77 -11.46
C GLN A 457 27.85 -22.98 -12.49
N ILE A 458 26.90 -22.19 -11.98
CA ILE A 458 26.11 -21.21 -12.75
C ILE A 458 26.58 -19.78 -12.47
N VAL A 459 26.12 -18.84 -13.29
CA VAL A 459 26.13 -17.41 -12.94
C VAL A 459 24.81 -17.10 -12.24
N PHE A 460 24.86 -16.48 -11.06
CA PHE A 460 23.69 -16.01 -10.31
C PHE A 460 23.92 -14.58 -9.83
N GLU A 461 23.16 -13.63 -10.36
CA GLU A 461 23.39 -12.19 -10.12
C GLU A 461 22.09 -11.42 -10.02
N GLN A 462 21.97 -10.50 -9.06
CA GLN A 462 20.82 -9.59 -9.00
C GLN A 462 20.90 -8.54 -10.12
N ILE A 463 19.75 -8.25 -10.74
CA ILE A 463 19.63 -7.18 -11.72
C ILE A 463 19.33 -5.86 -10.99
N THR A 464 20.32 -4.96 -11.00
CA THR A 464 20.25 -3.65 -10.34
C THR A 464 19.90 -2.50 -11.29
N GLU A 465 19.90 -2.75 -12.61
CA GLU A 465 19.60 -1.75 -13.62
C GLU A 465 18.14 -1.26 -13.51
N VAL A 466 17.97 0.05 -13.34
CA VAL A 466 16.66 0.71 -13.38
C VAL A 466 16.49 1.27 -14.81
N PRO A 467 15.49 0.79 -15.59
CA PRO A 467 15.27 1.32 -16.93
C PRO A 467 14.84 2.79 -16.87
N VAL A 468 15.26 3.59 -17.84
CA VAL A 468 14.75 4.97 -17.99
C VAL A 468 13.28 4.87 -18.36
N VAL A 469 12.41 5.44 -17.53
CA VAL A 469 10.95 5.40 -17.70
C VAL A 469 10.45 6.76 -18.16
N LEU A 470 9.90 6.81 -19.38
CA LEU A 470 9.19 7.98 -19.90
C LEU A 470 7.71 7.61 -20.03
N SER A 471 6.79 8.45 -19.57
CA SER A 471 5.36 8.13 -19.64
C SER A 471 4.52 9.30 -20.14
N ALA A 472 3.43 9.00 -20.81
CA ALA A 472 2.43 9.99 -21.24
C ALA A 472 1.02 9.38 -21.18
N LYS A 473 0.07 10.14 -20.64
CA LYS A 473 -1.35 9.76 -20.60
C LYS A 473 -2.12 10.44 -21.73
N SER A 474 -3.11 9.76 -22.29
CA SER A 474 -4.00 10.33 -23.32
C SER A 474 -5.30 9.53 -23.46
N GLU A 475 -6.13 9.89 -24.43
CA GLU A 475 -7.43 9.28 -24.68
C GLU A 475 -7.79 9.21 -26.17
N TRP A 476 -8.54 8.18 -26.53
CA TRP A 476 -9.29 8.12 -27.79
C TRP A 476 -10.64 8.80 -27.56
N THR A 477 -10.80 10.00 -28.10
CA THR A 477 -12.04 10.78 -28.06
C THR A 477 -12.90 10.49 -29.31
N ALA A 478 -14.07 11.11 -29.39
CA ALA A 478 -14.92 11.07 -30.59
C ALA A 478 -14.17 11.45 -31.88
N GLU A 479 -13.16 12.31 -31.78
CA GLU A 479 -12.41 12.86 -32.90
C GLU A 479 -11.09 12.12 -33.15
N SER A 480 -10.58 11.38 -32.14
CA SER A 480 -9.31 10.66 -32.22
C SER A 480 -9.44 9.13 -32.17
N CYS A 481 -10.65 8.57 -32.11
CA CYS A 481 -10.89 7.13 -32.20
C CYS A 481 -10.83 6.61 -33.65
N GLY A 482 -9.66 6.73 -34.29
CA GLY A 482 -9.46 6.50 -35.72
C GLY A 482 -9.43 5.03 -36.16
N GLY A 483 -9.28 4.08 -35.23
CA GLY A 483 -9.14 2.66 -35.51
C GLY A 483 -7.75 2.27 -36.05
N CYS A 484 -7.51 0.98 -36.32
CA CYS A 484 -6.21 0.52 -36.80
C CYS A 484 -5.90 0.99 -38.24
N ALA A 485 -4.67 0.78 -38.72
CA ALA A 485 -4.19 1.25 -40.03
C ALA A 485 -5.00 0.75 -41.25
N ASN A 486 -5.88 -0.24 -41.08
CA ASN A 486 -6.83 -0.71 -42.09
C ASN A 486 -8.04 0.23 -42.28
N ASN A 487 -8.21 1.24 -41.42
CA ASN A 487 -9.32 2.19 -41.46
C ASN A 487 -8.86 3.54 -42.00
N GLY A 488 -9.64 4.17 -42.89
CA GLY A 488 -9.30 5.49 -43.46
C GLY A 488 -9.19 6.63 -42.44
N SER A 489 -9.79 6.46 -41.26
CA SER A 489 -9.74 7.39 -40.13
C SER A 489 -8.51 7.23 -39.22
N TRP A 490 -7.63 6.26 -39.45
CA TRP A 490 -6.53 5.94 -38.52
C TRP A 490 -5.54 7.11 -38.29
N LYS A 491 -5.42 8.01 -39.26
CA LYS A 491 -4.65 9.26 -39.16
C LYS A 491 -5.14 10.22 -38.06
N ASN A 492 -6.37 10.01 -37.58
CA ASN A 492 -6.97 10.80 -36.52
C ASN A 492 -6.54 10.33 -35.13
N ASN A 493 -5.98 9.11 -34.99
CA ASN A 493 -5.49 8.61 -33.72
C ASN A 493 -4.46 9.56 -33.09
N PRO A 494 -4.34 9.57 -31.75
CA PRO A 494 -3.28 10.30 -31.06
C PRO A 494 -1.90 9.91 -31.62
N GLN A 495 -0.99 10.88 -31.69
CA GLN A 495 0.39 10.66 -32.16
C GLN A 495 1.35 11.18 -31.11
N PHE A 496 2.46 10.46 -30.92
CA PHE A 496 3.51 10.79 -29.97
C PHE A 496 4.85 10.78 -30.70
N PHE A 497 5.73 11.71 -30.37
CA PHE A 497 7.10 11.68 -30.89
C PHE A 497 7.95 10.74 -30.03
N LEU A 498 8.89 10.06 -30.66
CA LEU A 498 9.90 9.23 -30.01
C LEU A 498 11.25 9.47 -30.71
N THR A 499 12.15 10.18 -30.04
CA THR A 499 13.50 10.47 -30.54
C THR A 499 14.48 9.46 -29.96
N VAL A 500 15.19 8.75 -30.83
CA VAL A 500 16.20 7.76 -30.44
C VAL A 500 17.54 8.21 -31.01
N PRO A 501 18.49 8.72 -30.21
CA PRO A 501 19.73 9.29 -30.73
C PRO A 501 20.80 8.22 -31.03
N GLN A 502 20.77 7.08 -30.33
CA GLN A 502 21.65 5.94 -30.57
C GLN A 502 20.86 4.62 -30.61
N THR A 503 21.40 3.58 -31.25
CA THR A 503 20.73 2.28 -31.32
C THR A 503 20.41 1.77 -29.91
N THR A 504 19.12 1.67 -29.57
CA THR A 504 18.67 1.40 -28.20
C THR A 504 17.55 0.37 -28.21
N ARG A 505 17.60 -0.58 -27.27
CA ARG A 505 16.50 -1.52 -27.01
C ARG A 505 15.47 -0.82 -26.12
N LEU A 506 14.23 -0.77 -26.60
CA LEU A 506 13.10 -0.13 -25.92
C LEU A 506 12.02 -1.16 -25.66
N THR A 507 11.34 -1.04 -24.53
CA THR A 507 10.05 -1.69 -24.29
C THR A 507 8.98 -0.60 -24.17
N ILE A 508 8.00 -0.62 -25.06
CA ILE A 508 6.87 0.31 -25.01
C ILE A 508 5.66 -0.45 -24.49
N LEU A 509 5.01 0.10 -23.48
CA LEU A 509 3.80 -0.41 -22.86
C LEU A 509 2.67 0.58 -23.08
N GLN A 510 1.51 0.09 -23.50
CA GLN A 510 0.27 0.83 -23.56
C GLN A 510 -0.73 0.14 -22.62
N ALA A 511 -1.17 0.85 -21.58
CA ALA A 511 -2.16 0.40 -20.61
C ALA A 511 -3.46 1.17 -20.79
N VAL A 512 -4.62 0.52 -20.71
CA VAL A 512 -5.93 1.17 -20.63
C VAL A 512 -6.47 1.14 -19.20
N ASP A 513 -7.40 2.03 -18.87
CA ASP A 513 -7.99 2.08 -17.53
C ASP A 513 -8.72 0.77 -17.18
N ASP A 514 -8.61 0.34 -15.92
CA ASP A 514 -9.25 -0.90 -15.46
C ASP A 514 -10.77 -0.76 -15.41
N ARG A 515 -11.47 -1.57 -16.21
CA ARG A 515 -12.94 -1.63 -16.26
C ARG A 515 -13.48 -3.01 -15.87
N LYS A 516 -12.97 -3.60 -14.77
CA LYS A 516 -13.44 -4.89 -14.24
C LYS A 516 -13.35 -6.03 -15.29
N GLY A 517 -12.29 -6.02 -16.10
CA GLY A 517 -11.99 -7.08 -17.07
C GLY A 517 -12.53 -6.89 -18.50
N GLU A 518 -13.24 -5.80 -18.81
CA GLU A 518 -13.65 -5.49 -20.20
C GLU A 518 -12.71 -4.46 -20.84
N PHE A 519 -11.80 -4.92 -21.70
CA PHE A 519 -10.81 -4.06 -22.35
C PHE A 519 -11.05 -3.92 -23.86
N PRO A 520 -10.90 -2.71 -24.44
CA PRO A 520 -10.97 -2.54 -25.89
C PRO A 520 -9.85 -3.32 -26.58
N HIS A 521 -10.10 -3.85 -27.76
CA HIS A 521 -9.04 -4.46 -28.57
C HIS A 521 -8.07 -3.35 -29.03
N HIS A 522 -6.90 -3.24 -28.42
CA HIS A 522 -6.00 -2.08 -28.59
C HIS A 522 -4.56 -2.48 -28.87
N GLY A 523 -3.81 -1.55 -29.48
CA GLY A 523 -2.42 -1.71 -29.88
C GLY A 523 -1.83 -0.39 -30.38
N PHE A 524 -0.56 -0.41 -30.78
CA PHE A 524 0.11 0.78 -31.30
C PHE A 524 1.01 0.47 -32.50
N TYR A 525 1.25 1.50 -33.31
CA TYR A 525 2.17 1.47 -34.44
C TYR A 525 3.36 2.39 -34.19
N ILE A 526 4.52 2.00 -34.70
CA ILE A 526 5.73 2.83 -34.70
C ILE A 526 6.14 3.07 -36.15
N LEU A 527 6.29 4.34 -36.52
CA LEU A 527 6.66 4.76 -37.87
C LEU A 527 7.91 5.63 -37.80
N ARG A 528 8.77 5.58 -38.82
CA ARG A 528 9.89 6.52 -38.93
C ARG A 528 9.35 7.89 -39.37
N SER A 529 9.77 8.96 -38.70
CA SER A 529 9.33 10.34 -38.95
C SER A 529 10.44 11.20 -39.55
N THR A 530 10.12 11.98 -40.58
CA THR A 530 10.96 13.05 -41.11
C THR A 530 10.58 14.43 -40.58
N ASN A 531 9.43 14.55 -39.91
CA ASN A 531 8.83 15.83 -39.52
C ASN A 531 9.08 16.19 -38.05
N GLY A 532 10.05 15.51 -37.40
CA GLY A 532 10.38 15.74 -35.99
C GLY A 532 9.17 15.54 -35.08
N THR A 533 8.87 16.57 -34.29
CA THR A 533 7.80 16.62 -33.28
C THR A 533 6.44 17.09 -33.83
N ALA A 534 6.33 17.37 -35.13
CA ALA A 534 5.09 17.88 -35.73
C ALA A 534 4.11 16.75 -36.12
N ARG A 535 2.81 17.01 -35.96
CA ARG A 535 1.74 16.06 -36.32
C ARG A 535 1.81 15.70 -37.80
N ASN A 536 1.80 14.41 -38.10
CA ASN A 536 1.81 13.95 -39.48
C ASN A 536 0.39 13.60 -39.93
N SER A 537 -0.22 14.48 -40.74
CA SER A 537 -1.55 14.28 -41.32
C SER A 537 -1.56 13.33 -42.53
N LEU A 538 -0.38 12.92 -43.00
CA LEU A 538 -0.13 12.08 -44.17
C LEU A 538 0.39 10.69 -43.82
N ILE A 539 0.21 10.24 -42.56
CA ILE A 539 0.68 8.91 -42.15
C ILE A 539 0.09 7.82 -43.05
N ASN A 540 0.98 6.94 -43.53
CA ASN A 540 0.66 5.85 -44.46
C ASN A 540 1.15 4.51 -43.87
N SER A 541 0.34 3.46 -44.01
CA SER A 541 0.66 2.12 -43.52
C SER A 541 1.95 1.54 -44.11
N LYS A 542 2.40 2.02 -45.27
CA LYS A 542 3.68 1.63 -45.88
C LYS A 542 4.92 2.10 -45.09
N HIS A 543 4.78 3.05 -44.17
CA HIS A 543 5.90 3.61 -43.39
C HIS A 543 5.96 3.06 -41.95
N ILE A 544 5.18 2.02 -41.64
CA ILE A 544 5.22 1.33 -40.35
C ILE A 544 6.55 0.60 -40.22
N THR A 545 7.35 1.00 -39.24
CA THR A 545 8.61 0.34 -38.87
C THR A 545 8.30 -0.96 -38.13
N THR A 546 7.40 -0.91 -37.16
CA THR A 546 6.94 -2.07 -36.38
C THR A 546 5.60 -1.75 -35.70
N LYS A 547 4.96 -2.75 -35.09
CA LYS A 547 3.68 -2.63 -34.40
C LYS A 547 3.59 -3.59 -33.22
N SER A 548 2.79 -3.26 -32.22
CA SER A 548 2.38 -4.22 -31.20
C SER A 548 1.35 -5.20 -31.78
N ASP A 549 1.12 -6.29 -31.06
CA ASP A 549 -0.12 -7.04 -31.22
C ASP A 549 -1.32 -6.19 -30.81
N PHE A 550 -2.51 -6.59 -31.27
CA PHE A 550 -3.75 -6.06 -30.74
C PHE A 550 -4.31 -7.08 -29.77
N VAL A 551 -4.53 -6.66 -28.52
CA VAL A 551 -4.98 -7.53 -27.42
C VAL A 551 -6.18 -6.92 -26.73
N ASN A 552 -6.96 -7.74 -26.04
CA ASN A 552 -8.11 -7.37 -25.23
C ASN A 552 -7.81 -7.54 -23.73
N SER A 553 -6.57 -7.22 -23.34
CA SER A 553 -6.08 -7.15 -21.96
C SER A 553 -5.89 -5.70 -21.55
N GLN A 554 -5.70 -5.46 -20.24
CA GLN A 554 -5.44 -4.11 -19.72
C GLN A 554 -4.17 -3.47 -20.30
N GLU A 555 -3.16 -4.29 -20.61
CA GLU A 555 -1.87 -3.83 -21.10
C GLU A 555 -1.49 -4.56 -22.39
N VAL A 556 -0.77 -3.85 -23.26
CA VAL A 556 -0.04 -4.39 -24.40
C VAL A 556 1.36 -3.83 -24.42
N ALA A 557 2.37 -4.66 -24.69
CA ALA A 557 3.75 -4.23 -24.71
C ALA A 557 4.49 -4.77 -25.92
N LEU A 558 5.50 -4.03 -26.38
CA LEU A 558 6.41 -4.42 -27.44
C LEU A 558 7.84 -4.07 -27.07
N THR A 559 8.72 -5.08 -27.06
CA THR A 559 10.17 -4.89 -26.93
C THR A 559 10.82 -4.95 -28.30
N MET A 560 11.68 -3.98 -28.61
CA MET A 560 12.34 -3.88 -29.92
C MET A 560 13.66 -3.10 -29.82
N THR A 561 14.51 -3.20 -30.85
CA THR A 561 15.70 -2.35 -30.99
C THR A 561 15.48 -1.35 -32.11
N LEU A 562 15.53 -0.06 -31.78
CA LEU A 562 15.41 1.02 -32.76
C LEU A 562 16.79 1.60 -33.08
N LYS A 563 17.02 1.87 -34.37
CA LYS A 563 18.20 2.61 -34.86
C LYS A 563 18.04 4.12 -34.59
N PRO A 564 19.13 4.91 -34.66
CA PRO A 564 19.05 6.36 -34.53
C PRO A 564 18.02 6.99 -35.48
N GLY A 565 17.17 7.87 -34.95
CA GLY A 565 16.21 8.65 -35.70
C GLY A 565 14.98 9.07 -34.90
N ASN A 566 14.10 9.81 -35.58
CA ASN A 566 12.81 10.24 -35.06
C ASN A 566 11.73 9.25 -35.46
N TYR A 567 10.85 8.92 -34.54
CA TYR A 567 9.74 8.00 -34.72
C TYR A 567 8.42 8.63 -34.27
N LEU A 568 7.34 8.14 -34.84
CA LEU A 568 5.96 8.42 -34.44
C LEU A 568 5.38 7.17 -33.82
N LEU A 569 4.91 7.27 -32.58
CA LEU A 569 4.15 6.26 -31.89
C LEU A 569 2.66 6.62 -31.98
N VAL A 570 1.87 5.70 -32.53
CA VAL A 570 0.43 5.90 -32.83
C VAL A 570 -0.39 4.85 -32.07
N PRO A 571 -0.83 5.13 -30.83
CA PRO A 571 -1.75 4.28 -30.08
C PRO A 571 -3.15 4.30 -30.71
N CYS A 572 -3.76 3.13 -30.85
CA CYS A 572 -5.07 2.99 -31.49
C CYS A 572 -5.87 1.80 -30.98
N THR A 573 -7.18 1.87 -31.16
CA THR A 573 -8.08 0.72 -31.04
C THR A 573 -8.17 -0.02 -32.37
N PHE A 574 -8.54 -1.30 -32.34
CA PHE A 574 -8.64 -2.10 -33.55
C PHE A 574 -9.76 -1.58 -34.47
N ARG A 575 -10.93 -1.28 -33.88
CA ARG A 575 -12.09 -0.69 -34.58
C ARG A 575 -12.17 0.82 -34.30
N PRO A 576 -12.53 1.65 -35.29
CA PRO A 576 -12.79 3.06 -35.07
C PRO A 576 -14.02 3.26 -34.17
N GLY A 577 -14.15 4.44 -33.57
CA GLY A 577 -15.31 4.81 -32.75
C GLY A 577 -15.22 4.41 -31.27
N ILE A 578 -14.24 3.60 -30.89
CA ILE A 578 -14.04 3.16 -29.51
C ILE A 578 -13.34 4.27 -28.72
N ARG A 579 -14.00 4.75 -27.66
CA ARG A 579 -13.48 5.78 -26.76
C ARG A 579 -12.95 5.18 -25.47
N ASP A 580 -11.72 5.49 -25.13
CA ASP A 580 -11.10 5.05 -23.88
C ASP A 580 -9.89 5.90 -23.51
N ARG A 581 -9.41 5.75 -22.27
CA ARG A 581 -8.17 6.35 -21.78
C ARG A 581 -7.04 5.34 -21.81
N PHE A 582 -5.83 5.82 -22.05
CA PHE A 582 -4.65 4.98 -22.03
C PHE A 582 -3.41 5.73 -21.54
N THR A 583 -2.48 4.96 -20.96
CA THR A 583 -1.14 5.40 -20.57
C THR A 583 -0.11 4.71 -21.46
N LEU A 584 0.83 5.48 -21.99
CA LEU A 584 2.02 4.97 -22.67
C LEU A 584 3.22 5.08 -21.74
N VAL A 585 4.01 4.02 -21.65
CA VAL A 585 5.27 3.97 -20.91
C VAL A 585 6.35 3.44 -21.82
N VAL A 586 7.41 4.22 -22.02
CA VAL A 586 8.60 3.85 -22.79
C VAL A 586 9.71 3.57 -21.81
N TYR A 587 10.19 2.33 -21.80
CA TYR A 587 11.33 1.88 -21.05
C TYR A 587 12.54 1.79 -21.98
N ALA A 588 13.59 2.56 -21.70
CA ALA A 588 14.88 2.40 -22.36
C ALA A 588 15.82 1.58 -21.47
N GLN A 589 16.49 0.60 -22.08
CA GLN A 589 17.41 -0.31 -21.36
C GLN A 589 18.60 0.42 -20.71
N GLN A 590 19.02 1.53 -21.31
CA GLN A 590 20.12 2.37 -20.84
C GLN A 590 19.74 3.83 -21.05
N ASP A 591 20.34 4.74 -20.28
CA ASP A 591 20.20 6.17 -20.54
C ASP A 591 20.92 6.52 -21.85
N ALA A 592 20.12 6.61 -22.90
CA ALA A 592 20.55 6.89 -24.25
C ALA A 592 20.08 8.27 -24.70
N GLY A 593 19.55 9.14 -23.83
CA GLY A 593 18.98 10.44 -24.24
C GLY A 593 17.73 10.29 -25.11
N VAL A 594 16.91 9.26 -24.85
CA VAL A 594 15.64 9.04 -25.55
C VAL A 594 14.65 10.12 -25.12
N GLU A 595 13.95 10.72 -26.09
CA GLU A 595 12.88 11.71 -25.81
C GLU A 595 11.54 11.16 -26.26
N PHE A 596 10.50 11.41 -25.48
CA PHE A 596 9.15 10.92 -25.74
C PHE A 596 8.10 11.93 -25.25
N GLY A 597 7.04 12.14 -26.02
CA GLY A 597 5.95 13.01 -25.60
C GLY A 597 4.79 13.11 -26.59
N PRO A 598 3.65 13.67 -26.16
CA PRO A 598 2.47 13.84 -27.01
C PRO A 598 2.72 14.88 -28.09
N ILE A 599 2.13 14.68 -29.27
CA ILE A 599 2.09 15.69 -30.33
C ILE A 599 0.74 16.39 -30.28
N ALA A 600 0.76 17.69 -29.94
CA ALA A 600 -0.45 18.51 -29.81
C ALA A 600 -1.25 18.56 -31.12
N LYS A 601 -2.59 18.53 -30.99
CA LYS A 601 -3.51 18.82 -32.08
C LYS A 601 -3.55 20.35 -32.25
N VAL A 602 -2.95 20.86 -33.32
CA VAL A 602 -3.12 22.28 -33.68
C VAL A 602 -4.54 22.46 -34.22
N ASP A 603 -5.43 23.05 -33.42
CA ASP A 603 -6.77 23.44 -33.88
C ASP A 603 -6.63 24.66 -34.80
N LEU A 604 -6.55 24.40 -36.10
CA LEU A 604 -6.55 25.45 -37.11
C LEU A 604 -7.93 26.10 -37.16
N LYS A 605 -8.02 27.36 -36.76
CA LYS A 605 -9.19 28.23 -36.91
C LYS A 605 -9.45 28.47 -38.40
N LYS A 606 -10.72 28.46 -38.78
CA LYS A 606 -11.17 28.56 -40.18
C LYS A 606 -12.06 29.78 -40.41
N HIS A 607 -11.97 30.35 -41.60
CA HIS A 607 -12.94 31.32 -42.11
C HIS A 607 -13.29 30.93 -43.54
N LEU A 608 -14.56 30.57 -43.73
CA LEU A 608 -15.14 30.27 -45.04
C LEU A 608 -15.91 31.50 -45.52
N LEU A 609 -15.58 31.96 -46.72
CA LEU A 609 -16.27 33.05 -47.39
C LEU A 609 -16.81 32.56 -48.73
N GLU A 610 -18.08 32.80 -48.99
CA GLU A 610 -18.71 32.52 -50.29
C GLU A 610 -18.83 33.80 -51.13
N GLY A 611 -18.60 33.69 -52.44
CA GLY A 611 -18.70 34.79 -53.38
C GLY A 611 -19.12 34.34 -54.77
N GLU A 612 -19.33 35.32 -55.66
CA GLU A 612 -19.70 35.08 -57.05
C GLU A 612 -18.87 35.92 -58.03
N TRP A 613 -18.52 35.34 -59.18
CA TRP A 613 -18.03 36.06 -60.35
C TRP A 613 -19.23 36.43 -61.22
N LYS A 614 -19.54 37.73 -61.35
CA LYS A 614 -20.71 38.20 -62.10
C LYS A 614 -20.46 39.53 -62.80
N GLY A 615 -20.95 39.67 -64.03
CA GLY A 615 -20.84 40.88 -64.84
C GLY A 615 -19.39 41.33 -65.01
N LYS A 616 -19.11 42.59 -64.66
CA LYS A 616 -17.74 43.14 -64.70
C LYS A 616 -16.79 42.43 -63.71
N GLY A 617 -17.32 41.70 -62.72
CA GLY A 617 -16.58 40.93 -61.72
C GLY A 617 -16.10 39.55 -62.17
N ALA A 618 -16.52 39.06 -63.35
CA ALA A 618 -16.01 37.84 -63.97
C ALA A 618 -14.85 38.18 -64.93
N ALA A 619 -13.76 38.71 -64.39
CA ALA A 619 -12.76 39.40 -65.19
C ALA A 619 -11.56 38.54 -65.60
N GLY A 620 -11.56 37.25 -65.24
CA GLY A 620 -10.51 36.29 -65.53
C GLY A 620 -9.16 36.62 -64.85
N SER A 621 -8.16 35.76 -64.99
CA SER A 621 -6.80 35.99 -64.47
C SER A 621 -5.90 36.82 -65.41
N GLY A 622 -6.49 37.40 -66.46
CA GLY A 622 -5.83 38.20 -67.50
C GLY A 622 -5.73 39.69 -67.18
N PRO A 623 -5.56 40.59 -68.18
CA PRO A 623 -5.31 42.03 -67.96
C PRO A 623 -6.39 42.77 -67.17
N THR A 624 -7.60 42.21 -67.13
CA THR A 624 -8.76 42.75 -66.43
C THR A 624 -8.92 42.23 -64.99
N TRP A 625 -7.93 41.48 -64.48
CA TRP A 625 -7.99 40.78 -63.18
C TRP A 625 -8.40 41.67 -61.99
N SER A 626 -8.10 42.97 -62.05
CA SER A 626 -8.43 43.95 -61.01
C SER A 626 -9.93 44.16 -60.81
N ASN A 627 -10.77 43.72 -61.75
CA ASN A 627 -12.22 43.81 -61.63
C ASN A 627 -12.83 42.60 -60.90
N ASN A 628 -12.08 41.50 -60.69
CA ASN A 628 -12.57 40.37 -59.88
C ASN A 628 -12.79 40.80 -58.41
N PRO A 629 -13.65 40.10 -57.65
CA PRO A 629 -13.79 40.33 -56.20
C PRO A 629 -12.43 40.28 -55.50
N GLN A 630 -12.15 41.24 -54.63
CA GLN A 630 -10.90 41.33 -53.87
C GLN A 630 -11.19 41.32 -52.38
N TYR A 631 -10.41 40.53 -51.64
CA TYR A 631 -10.56 40.40 -50.20
C TYR A 631 -9.26 40.76 -49.50
N THR A 632 -9.33 41.42 -48.35
CA THR A 632 -8.20 41.50 -47.42
C THR A 632 -8.24 40.29 -46.49
N LEU A 633 -7.07 39.68 -46.26
CA LEU A 633 -6.87 38.68 -45.24
C LEU A 633 -6.12 39.31 -44.08
N CYS A 634 -6.79 39.40 -42.93
CA CYS A 634 -6.22 39.84 -41.67
C CYS A 634 -6.27 38.70 -40.66
N PHE A 635 -5.36 38.72 -39.70
CA PHE A 635 -5.36 37.80 -38.57
C PHE A 635 -5.61 38.60 -37.30
N ALA A 636 -6.45 38.06 -36.40
CA ALA A 636 -6.69 38.68 -35.10
C ALA A 636 -5.38 38.78 -34.29
N ASP A 637 -4.54 37.75 -34.41
CA ASP A 637 -3.25 37.63 -33.74
C ASP A 637 -2.15 37.33 -34.77
N PRO A 638 -0.87 37.62 -34.47
CA PRO A 638 0.23 37.32 -35.40
C PRO A 638 0.33 35.81 -35.69
N VAL A 639 0.53 35.44 -36.96
CA VAL A 639 0.63 34.01 -37.38
C VAL A 639 1.89 33.76 -38.20
N GLU A 640 2.49 32.60 -38.00
CA GLU A 640 3.70 32.18 -38.73
C GLU A 640 3.36 31.69 -40.15
N LYS A 641 2.24 30.95 -40.31
CA LYS A 641 1.72 30.42 -41.60
C LYS A 641 0.20 30.29 -41.60
N ALA A 642 -0.45 30.60 -42.73
CA ALA A 642 -1.86 30.25 -42.98
C ALA A 642 -2.06 29.60 -44.35
N ASN A 643 -3.02 28.69 -44.46
CA ASN A 643 -3.40 28.02 -45.70
C ASN A 643 -4.65 28.68 -46.30
N LEU A 644 -4.61 29.04 -47.59
CA LEU A 644 -5.78 29.47 -48.37
C LEU A 644 -6.23 28.38 -49.33
N THR A 645 -7.54 28.18 -49.51
CA THR A 645 -8.11 27.23 -50.49
C THR A 645 -9.25 27.89 -51.25
N LEU A 646 -9.21 27.82 -52.59
CA LEU A 646 -10.29 28.28 -53.48
C LEU A 646 -10.97 27.08 -54.16
N SER A 647 -12.28 27.01 -54.05
CA SER A 647 -13.12 26.01 -54.73
C SER A 647 -14.34 26.64 -55.39
N THR A 648 -14.91 25.93 -56.37
CA THR A 648 -16.13 26.31 -57.09
C THR A 648 -17.05 25.09 -57.18
N ASP A 649 -18.35 25.33 -57.18
CA ASP A 649 -19.38 24.30 -57.39
C ASP A 649 -19.44 23.81 -58.85
N ASN A 650 -18.93 24.60 -59.79
CA ASN A 650 -18.89 24.26 -61.20
C ASN A 650 -17.54 23.63 -61.61
N ARG A 651 -17.51 22.29 -61.64
CA ARG A 651 -16.32 21.50 -62.01
C ARG A 651 -15.75 21.75 -63.41
N LYS A 652 -16.42 22.54 -64.26
CA LYS A 652 -15.92 22.94 -65.59
C LYS A 652 -15.12 24.24 -65.57
N LEU A 653 -15.16 25.00 -64.48
CA LEU A 653 -14.41 26.25 -64.33
C LEU A 653 -13.00 25.96 -63.81
N PHE A 654 -11.99 26.50 -64.48
CA PHE A 654 -10.62 26.51 -63.98
C PHE A 654 -10.41 27.79 -63.18
N VAL A 655 -10.17 27.63 -61.88
CA VAL A 655 -10.04 28.74 -60.93
C VAL A 655 -8.57 29.02 -60.64
N VAL A 656 -8.25 30.28 -60.39
CA VAL A 656 -6.91 30.79 -60.07
C VAL A 656 -7.01 31.62 -58.80
N LEU A 657 -6.19 31.28 -57.82
CA LEU A 657 -6.05 32.05 -56.58
C LEU A 657 -4.80 32.92 -56.67
N SER A 658 -4.96 34.25 -56.60
CA SER A 658 -3.84 35.19 -56.51
C SER A 658 -3.77 35.82 -55.13
N VAL A 659 -2.57 35.88 -54.55
CA VAL A 659 -2.32 36.49 -53.22
C VAL A 659 -1.21 37.53 -53.36
N MET A 660 -1.43 38.72 -52.81
CA MET A 660 -0.47 39.83 -52.84
C MET A 660 -0.23 40.35 -51.42
N ALA A 661 1.04 40.53 -51.04
CA ALA A 661 1.42 41.08 -49.73
C ALA A 661 1.76 42.59 -49.85
N VAL A 662 1.31 43.40 -48.89
CA VAL A 662 1.61 44.84 -48.82
C VAL A 662 2.22 45.17 -47.45
N ASP A 663 3.38 45.86 -47.47
CA ASP A 663 4.04 46.35 -46.27
C ASP A 663 3.30 47.54 -45.65
N GLN A 664 3.06 47.51 -44.33
CA GLN A 664 2.33 48.56 -43.61
C GLN A 664 3.01 49.94 -43.59
N LYS A 665 4.25 50.10 -44.10
CA LYS A 665 5.02 51.36 -44.03
C LYS A 665 4.83 52.32 -45.21
N ALA A 666 3.95 52.06 -46.17
CA ALA A 666 3.70 52.98 -47.29
C ALA A 666 2.47 53.87 -47.06
N THR A 667 2.54 54.80 -46.09
CA THR A 667 1.60 55.91 -46.01
C THR A 667 1.95 56.96 -47.07
N GLY A 668 1.26 56.90 -48.22
CA GLY A 668 1.35 57.90 -49.27
C GLY A 668 0.08 57.92 -50.11
N THR A 669 -0.65 59.04 -50.03
CA THR A 669 -1.91 59.34 -50.71
C THR A 669 -1.97 58.91 -52.18
N SER A 670 -2.86 57.96 -52.51
CA SER A 670 -3.41 57.81 -53.87
C SER A 670 -4.80 57.16 -53.85
N ARG A 671 -5.78 57.79 -54.51
CA ARG A 671 -7.16 57.31 -54.70
C ARG A 671 -7.31 56.29 -55.85
N ARG A 672 -6.20 55.66 -56.26
CA ARG A 672 -6.10 54.47 -57.12
C ARG A 672 -4.84 53.70 -56.70
N MET A 673 -4.82 52.37 -56.82
CA MET A 673 -3.65 51.54 -56.50
C MET A 673 -2.34 52.21 -56.99
N PRO A 674 -1.28 52.29 -56.15
CA PRO A 674 0.03 52.74 -56.60
C PRO A 674 0.57 51.79 -57.68
N GLY A 675 1.25 52.35 -58.68
CA GLY A 675 1.87 51.58 -59.76
C GLY A 675 2.84 50.52 -59.25
N PHE A 676 2.87 49.40 -59.97
CA PHE A 676 3.71 48.22 -59.72
C PHE A 676 5.17 48.59 -59.41
N HIS A 677 5.64 48.24 -58.21
CA HIS A 677 7.06 48.08 -57.93
C HIS A 677 7.43 46.59 -57.86
N HIS A 678 8.59 46.27 -58.43
CA HIS A 678 9.09 44.96 -58.85
C HIS A 678 9.27 43.84 -57.79
N ASN A 679 8.74 43.98 -56.56
CA ASN A 679 8.94 43.00 -55.48
C ASN A 679 7.65 42.30 -55.00
N SER A 680 6.58 42.31 -55.80
CA SER A 680 5.35 41.58 -55.47
C SER A 680 5.41 40.13 -56.00
N PHE A 681 5.50 39.15 -55.09
CA PHE A 681 5.40 37.73 -55.42
C PHE A 681 3.95 37.37 -55.73
N VAL A 682 3.65 36.97 -56.97
CA VAL A 682 2.39 36.32 -57.33
C VAL A 682 2.63 34.80 -57.28
N VAL A 683 2.17 34.13 -56.22
CA VAL A 683 2.19 32.67 -56.16
C VAL A 683 1.00 32.15 -56.98
N ARG A 684 1.27 31.69 -58.21
CA ARG A 684 0.32 30.89 -59.00
C ARG A 684 0.54 29.42 -58.64
N SER A 685 -0.35 28.82 -57.84
CA SER A 685 -0.26 27.39 -57.52
C SER A 685 -1.27 26.58 -58.37
N GLU A 686 -0.85 25.45 -58.93
CA GLU A 686 -1.73 24.45 -59.56
C GLU A 686 -2.59 23.68 -58.53
N ALA A 687 -2.40 23.92 -57.23
CA ALA A 687 -3.10 23.24 -56.13
C ALA A 687 -4.13 24.13 -55.39
N ASN A 688 -4.45 25.32 -55.90
CA ASN A 688 -5.29 26.34 -55.24
C ASN A 688 -4.90 26.64 -53.79
N ARG A 689 -3.59 26.62 -53.44
CA ARG A 689 -3.08 26.86 -52.08
C ARG A 689 -1.96 27.90 -52.04
N ALA A 690 -1.99 28.78 -51.04
CA ALA A 690 -0.96 29.78 -50.76
C ALA A 690 -0.66 29.90 -49.26
N THR A 691 0.61 30.21 -48.92
CA THR A 691 1.11 30.40 -47.54
C THR A 691 1.50 31.86 -47.33
N VAL A 692 1.14 32.44 -46.17
CA VAL A 692 1.39 33.86 -45.83
C VAL A 692 2.27 34.01 -44.57
N GLU A 693 3.05 35.09 -44.51
CA GLU A 693 4.02 35.44 -43.44
C GLU A 693 3.49 36.54 -42.48
N GLN A 694 4.07 36.62 -41.28
CA GLN A 694 3.71 37.57 -40.23
C GLN A 694 3.98 39.06 -40.62
N GLY A 695 3.13 39.99 -40.19
CA GLY A 695 3.36 41.44 -40.26
C GLY A 695 2.98 42.17 -41.57
N LYS A 696 2.36 41.47 -42.54
CA LYS A 696 1.92 42.05 -43.84
C LYS A 696 0.41 41.98 -44.00
N VAL A 697 -0.18 42.90 -44.77
CA VAL A 697 -1.60 42.83 -45.19
C VAL A 697 -1.66 42.10 -46.52
N TYR A 698 -2.53 41.09 -46.63
CA TYR A 698 -2.65 40.28 -47.85
C TYR A 698 -3.94 40.60 -48.61
N TYR A 699 -3.85 40.84 -49.91
CA TYR A 699 -4.98 40.88 -50.82
C TYR A 699 -5.14 39.53 -51.51
N VAL A 700 -6.32 38.93 -51.38
CA VAL A 700 -6.68 37.63 -51.94
C VAL A 700 -7.72 37.83 -53.04
N ILE A 701 -7.39 37.35 -54.24
CA ILE A 701 -8.20 37.57 -55.45
C ILE A 701 -8.54 36.21 -56.05
N PRO A 702 -9.78 35.72 -55.83
CA PRO A 702 -10.30 34.57 -56.55
C PRO A 702 -10.68 34.97 -57.97
N SER A 703 -10.22 34.21 -58.96
CA SER A 703 -10.50 34.46 -60.38
C SER A 703 -10.79 33.16 -61.12
N THR A 704 -11.52 33.24 -62.22
CA THR A 704 -11.54 32.21 -63.25
C THR A 704 -10.33 32.38 -64.19
N THR A 705 -10.03 31.37 -64.99
CA THR A 705 -8.94 31.46 -65.98
C THR A 705 -9.33 32.39 -67.13
N ASN A 706 -10.58 32.32 -67.60
CA ASN A 706 -11.07 33.13 -68.72
C ASN A 706 -11.98 34.29 -68.27
N VAL A 707 -12.00 35.37 -69.07
CA VAL A 707 -12.89 36.53 -68.87
C VAL A 707 -14.32 36.16 -69.27
N GLY A 708 -15.31 36.59 -68.49
CA GLY A 708 -16.74 36.38 -68.75
C GLY A 708 -17.31 35.08 -68.18
N GLU A 709 -16.50 34.25 -67.52
CA GLU A 709 -16.95 33.03 -66.85
C GLU A 709 -17.60 33.36 -65.50
N GLU A 710 -18.94 33.39 -65.48
CA GLU A 710 -19.71 33.58 -64.25
C GLU A 710 -19.88 32.27 -63.47
N GLY A 711 -19.89 32.36 -62.14
CA GLY A 711 -20.01 31.20 -61.27
C GLY A 711 -19.86 31.56 -59.79
N ARG A 712 -20.10 30.59 -58.91
CA ARG A 712 -19.90 30.73 -57.46
C ARG A 712 -18.56 30.16 -57.04
N PHE A 713 -18.00 30.73 -55.99
CA PHE A 713 -16.79 30.21 -55.37
C PHE A 713 -16.89 30.26 -53.85
N SER A 714 -16.09 29.40 -53.22
CA SER A 714 -15.85 29.40 -51.79
C SER A 714 -14.35 29.56 -51.54
N LEU A 715 -14.00 30.53 -50.71
CA LEU A 715 -12.65 30.84 -50.29
C LEU A 715 -12.51 30.51 -48.82
N GLU A 716 -11.60 29.58 -48.49
CA GLU A 716 -11.36 29.14 -47.13
C GLU A 716 -9.95 29.52 -46.68
N ALA A 717 -9.84 30.19 -45.54
CA ALA A 717 -8.59 30.46 -44.85
C ALA A 717 -8.48 29.61 -43.58
N GLN A 718 -7.34 28.96 -43.35
CA GLN A 718 -7.06 28.17 -42.15
C GLN A 718 -5.73 28.61 -41.51
N SER A 719 -5.73 28.91 -40.21
CA SER A 719 -4.51 29.33 -39.48
C SER A 719 -4.60 29.03 -37.99
N GLN A 720 -3.51 29.21 -37.25
CA GLN A 720 -3.47 29.11 -35.78
C GLN A 720 -4.23 30.26 -35.10
N ALA A 721 -4.15 31.49 -35.64
CA ALA A 721 -5.03 32.61 -35.24
C ALA A 721 -6.26 32.69 -36.14
N GLN A 722 -7.33 33.36 -35.68
CA GLN A 722 -8.56 33.49 -36.45
C GLN A 722 -8.30 34.28 -37.74
N PRO A 723 -8.41 33.66 -38.94
CA PRO A 723 -8.32 34.41 -40.17
C PRO A 723 -9.63 35.18 -40.40
N ILE A 724 -9.53 36.39 -40.95
CA ILE A 724 -10.66 37.23 -41.31
C ILE A 724 -10.50 37.65 -42.77
N LEU A 725 -11.39 37.15 -43.63
CA LEU A 725 -11.51 37.58 -45.03
C LEU A 725 -12.58 38.67 -45.12
N THR A 726 -12.19 39.87 -45.56
CA THR A 726 -13.11 41.02 -45.69
C THR A 726 -13.14 41.52 -47.12
N LEU A 727 -14.33 41.74 -47.69
CA LEU A 727 -14.47 42.28 -49.05
C LEU A 727 -13.93 43.72 -49.10
N CYS A 728 -13.16 44.05 -50.14
CA CYS A 728 -12.68 45.41 -50.36
C CYS A 728 -13.79 46.27 -50.98
N ASP A 729 -14.43 47.13 -50.21
CA ASP A 729 -15.40 48.11 -50.73
C ASP A 729 -14.70 49.29 -51.41
N ALA A 730 -15.22 49.71 -52.57
CA ALA A 730 -14.71 50.86 -53.32
C ALA A 730 -15.04 52.23 -52.69
N SER A 731 -15.68 52.28 -51.51
CA SER A 731 -16.16 53.52 -50.92
C SER A 731 -16.46 53.43 -49.42
N THR A 732 -15.46 53.50 -48.54
CA THR A 732 -15.63 54.03 -47.16
C THR A 732 -14.29 54.23 -46.45
N ALA A 733 -14.20 55.35 -45.72
CA ALA A 733 -13.05 55.77 -44.92
C ALA A 733 -13.06 55.12 -43.53
N ALA A 734 -11.87 54.87 -42.97
CA ALA A 734 -11.68 54.31 -41.63
C ALA A 734 -12.23 55.24 -40.51
N PRO A 735 -12.82 54.69 -39.41
CA PRO A 735 -13.12 55.47 -38.22
C PRO A 735 -11.87 55.68 -37.35
N ALA A 736 -11.81 56.86 -36.73
CA ALA A 736 -10.74 57.33 -35.86
C ALA A 736 -10.68 56.57 -34.51
N ILE A 737 -9.46 56.28 -34.05
CA ILE A 737 -9.16 55.82 -32.69
C ILE A 737 -8.77 57.04 -31.86
N HIS A 738 -9.53 57.29 -30.80
CA HIS A 738 -9.18 58.28 -29.78
C HIS A 738 -8.08 57.75 -28.85
N SER A 739 -7.15 58.64 -28.57
CA SER A 739 -5.98 58.57 -27.71
C SER A 739 -6.27 58.39 -26.23
N SER A 740 -5.44 57.60 -25.54
CA SER A 740 -4.91 57.93 -24.22
C SER A 740 -3.56 57.23 -23.96
N GLN A 741 -2.53 58.08 -23.90
CA GLN A 741 -1.21 58.02 -23.22
C GLN A 741 -0.81 56.71 -22.51
N GLN A 742 0.32 56.08 -22.89
CA GLN A 742 1.67 56.28 -22.34
C GLN A 742 1.78 55.93 -20.83
N TYR A 743 2.40 54.80 -20.50
CA TYR A 743 3.65 54.74 -19.72
C TYR A 743 4.22 53.30 -19.74
N GLU A 744 5.54 53.26 -19.95
CA GLU A 744 6.54 52.27 -19.51
C GLU A 744 6.63 50.86 -20.11
N ASP A 745 7.82 50.63 -20.69
CA ASP A 745 8.53 49.36 -20.85
C ASP A 745 8.46 48.50 -19.57
N ASP A 746 7.94 47.28 -19.70
CA ASP A 746 8.26 46.03 -18.97
C ASP A 746 7.01 45.15 -18.78
N ALA A 747 6.70 44.27 -19.74
CA ALA A 747 5.71 43.20 -19.52
C ALA A 747 5.88 42.04 -20.52
N ASN A 748 7.10 41.50 -20.62
CA ASN A 748 7.33 40.19 -21.25
C ASN A 748 8.01 39.25 -20.25
N ARG A 749 7.47 39.19 -19.02
CA ARG A 749 7.87 38.22 -18.00
C ARG A 749 6.72 37.25 -17.77
N GLY A 750 7.04 35.96 -17.85
CA GLY A 750 6.20 34.89 -17.35
C GLY A 750 5.70 35.19 -15.94
N LEU A 751 4.56 34.63 -15.57
CA LEU A 751 4.07 34.65 -14.19
C LEU A 751 5.03 33.78 -13.35
N GLU A 752 6.07 34.41 -12.81
CA GLU A 752 7.08 33.77 -11.97
C GLU A 752 6.90 34.20 -10.52
N VAL A 753 6.87 33.22 -9.62
CA VAL A 753 6.82 33.42 -8.17
C VAL A 753 8.02 32.74 -7.52
N HIS A 754 8.60 33.42 -6.54
CA HIS A 754 9.65 32.86 -5.70
C HIS A 754 9.02 32.20 -4.47
N GLY A 755 9.56 31.06 -4.09
CA GLY A 755 9.19 30.32 -2.90
C GLY A 755 10.40 29.71 -2.22
N ARG A 756 10.17 29.10 -1.06
CA ARG A 756 11.21 28.42 -0.28
C ARG A 756 10.60 27.25 0.46
N TRP A 757 11.28 26.11 0.46
CA TRP A 757 11.07 25.03 1.42
C TRP A 757 11.97 25.30 2.63
N LYS A 758 11.38 25.55 3.79
CA LYS A 758 12.11 25.81 5.05
C LYS A 758 11.33 25.33 6.26
N GLY A 759 11.99 24.59 7.16
CA GLY A 759 11.36 24.03 8.36
C GLY A 759 10.07 23.29 8.02
N GLU A 760 8.96 23.68 8.66
CA GLU A 760 7.64 23.05 8.49
C GLU A 760 7.11 23.12 7.04
N SER A 761 7.55 24.10 6.24
CA SER A 761 7.12 24.25 4.84
C SER A 761 7.84 23.30 3.86
N ALA A 762 8.85 22.56 4.30
CA ALA A 762 9.48 21.49 3.54
C ALA A 762 8.71 20.19 3.76
N GLY A 763 7.51 20.09 3.20
CA GLY A 763 6.53 19.05 3.51
C GLY A 763 6.84 17.67 2.91
N GLY A 764 7.71 17.58 1.91
CA GLY A 764 8.00 16.34 1.19
C GLY A 764 6.90 15.95 0.19
N CYS A 765 7.02 14.80 -0.46
CA CYS A 765 6.02 14.32 -1.42
C CYS A 765 4.73 13.85 -0.73
N VAL A 766 3.66 13.62 -1.50
CA VAL A 766 2.32 13.24 -0.98
C VAL A 766 2.29 11.96 -0.13
N ASN A 767 3.35 11.16 -0.16
CA ASN A 767 3.50 9.97 0.70
C ASN A 767 3.79 10.33 2.16
N TYR A 768 4.19 11.56 2.45
CA TYR A 768 4.45 12.04 3.79
C TYR A 768 3.28 12.92 4.25
N PRO A 769 2.69 12.71 5.45
CA PRO A 769 1.55 13.50 5.93
C PRO A 769 1.79 15.03 5.92
N THR A 770 3.04 15.44 6.04
CA THR A 770 3.53 16.82 6.01
C THR A 770 3.46 17.49 4.64
N TRP A 771 3.14 16.79 3.55
CA TRP A 771 3.13 17.33 2.20
C TRP A 771 2.25 18.57 2.04
N ARG A 772 1.20 18.68 2.85
CA ARG A 772 0.23 19.79 2.86
C ARG A 772 0.87 21.12 3.25
N ASN A 773 1.98 21.05 3.98
CA ASN A 773 2.72 22.21 4.42
C ASN A 773 3.63 22.77 3.31
N ASN A 774 3.83 22.04 2.21
CA ASN A 774 4.52 22.60 1.06
C ASN A 774 3.83 23.89 0.60
N PRO A 775 4.58 24.89 0.10
CA PRO A 775 3.99 26.11 -0.43
C PRO A 775 2.95 25.75 -1.50
N GLN A 776 1.76 26.37 -1.41
CA GLN A 776 0.69 26.17 -2.38
C GLN A 776 0.37 27.51 -3.06
N TYR A 777 0.08 27.47 -4.36
CA TYR A 777 -0.22 28.66 -5.16
C TYR A 777 -1.53 28.48 -5.93
N LEU A 778 -2.40 29.49 -5.87
CA LEU A 778 -3.65 29.54 -6.61
C LEU A 778 -3.40 30.04 -8.02
N LEU A 779 -3.76 29.22 -9.00
CA LEU A 779 -3.66 29.48 -10.43
C LEU A 779 -5.07 29.67 -11.01
N HIS A 780 -5.44 30.91 -11.31
CA HIS A 780 -6.71 31.22 -11.96
C HIS A 780 -6.57 31.19 -13.47
N VAL A 781 -7.42 30.41 -14.16
CA VAL A 781 -7.40 30.29 -15.62
C VAL A 781 -8.78 30.65 -16.17
N LYS A 782 -8.91 31.85 -16.76
CA LYS A 782 -10.19 32.37 -17.27
C LYS A 782 -10.61 31.75 -18.61
N GLN A 783 -9.68 31.14 -19.34
CA GLN A 783 -9.90 30.54 -20.66
C GLN A 783 -9.02 29.30 -20.81
N THR A 784 -9.59 28.21 -21.35
CA THR A 784 -8.88 26.95 -21.58
C THR A 784 -7.63 27.17 -22.44
N ARG A 785 -6.46 26.75 -21.95
CA ARG A 785 -5.17 27.03 -22.60
C ARG A 785 -4.09 26.02 -22.20
N VAL A 786 -3.01 25.96 -22.96
CA VAL A 786 -1.85 25.13 -22.63
C VAL A 786 -0.88 25.93 -21.79
N LEU A 787 -0.58 25.43 -20.60
CA LEU A 787 0.38 26.03 -19.68
C LEU A 787 1.60 25.14 -19.59
N THR A 788 2.78 25.75 -19.62
CA THR A 788 4.01 25.10 -19.18
C THR A 788 4.40 25.69 -17.83
N ILE A 789 4.40 24.82 -16.82
CA ILE A 789 4.66 25.17 -15.43
C ILE A 789 5.99 24.55 -15.06
N THR A 790 6.94 25.39 -14.66
CA THR A 790 8.31 24.99 -14.34
C THR A 790 8.64 25.33 -12.91
N LEU A 791 9.11 24.34 -12.15
CA LEU A 791 9.71 24.51 -10.84
C LEU A 791 11.23 24.43 -11.01
N ALA A 792 11.95 25.44 -10.54
CA ALA A 792 13.41 25.48 -10.58
C ALA A 792 14.00 25.77 -9.20
N GLN A 793 15.08 25.06 -8.84
CA GLN A 793 15.84 25.29 -7.62
C GLN A 793 16.79 26.47 -7.81
N ILE A 794 16.87 27.37 -6.83
CA ILE A 794 17.74 28.56 -6.89
C ILE A 794 19.15 28.21 -6.41
N ASP A 795 19.29 27.47 -5.31
CA ASP A 795 20.59 26.96 -4.87
C ASP A 795 20.89 25.63 -5.57
N THR A 796 21.99 25.60 -6.34
CA THR A 796 22.42 24.45 -7.15
C THR A 796 23.64 23.74 -6.57
N THR A 797 24.08 24.10 -5.36
CA THR A 797 25.24 23.47 -4.71
C THR A 797 24.99 22.01 -4.34
N ALA A 798 23.75 21.66 -4.01
CA ALA A 798 23.26 20.28 -3.85
C ALA A 798 21.81 20.20 -4.36
N LEU A 799 21.59 19.54 -5.50
CA LEU A 799 20.26 19.43 -6.10
C LEU A 799 19.38 18.47 -5.29
N LEU A 800 18.24 18.97 -4.83
CA LEU A 800 17.23 18.15 -4.16
C LEU A 800 16.36 17.44 -5.21
N PRO A 801 15.84 16.23 -4.92
CA PRO A 801 14.78 15.67 -5.72
C PRO A 801 13.50 16.52 -5.57
N ILE A 802 13.09 17.20 -6.64
CA ILE A 802 11.94 18.13 -6.65
C ILE A 802 10.83 17.70 -7.62
N GLY A 803 9.60 18.04 -7.29
CA GLY A 803 8.39 17.71 -8.06
C GLY A 803 7.29 18.77 -7.93
N LEU A 804 6.33 18.75 -8.85
CA LEU A 804 5.17 19.65 -8.91
C LEU A 804 3.89 18.84 -8.91
N TYR A 805 2.90 19.26 -8.11
CA TYR A 805 1.52 18.81 -8.22
C TYR A 805 0.61 19.93 -8.69
N LEU A 806 -0.35 19.60 -9.53
CA LEU A 806 -1.43 20.48 -9.97
C LEU A 806 -2.77 19.83 -9.63
N GLY A 807 -3.57 20.48 -8.80
CA GLY A 807 -4.90 20.02 -8.44
C GLY A 807 -6.00 21.03 -8.73
N GLN A 808 -7.25 20.59 -8.73
CA GLN A 808 -8.45 21.43 -8.85
C GLN A 808 -8.95 21.80 -7.46
N SER A 809 -9.10 23.09 -7.17
CA SER A 809 -9.79 23.52 -5.93
C SER A 809 -11.30 23.23 -6.02
N SER A 810 -11.91 22.86 -4.88
CA SER A 810 -13.37 22.77 -4.72
C SER A 810 -13.99 24.14 -4.46
N GLU A 811 -15.33 24.27 -4.57
CA GLU A 811 -16.04 25.55 -4.42
C GLU A 811 -15.72 26.31 -3.12
N ASP A 812 -15.23 25.59 -2.10
CA ASP A 812 -14.94 26.13 -0.79
C ASP A 812 -13.45 26.16 -0.39
N SER A 813 -12.53 25.66 -1.21
CA SER A 813 -11.15 25.42 -0.78
C SER A 813 -10.20 26.60 -1.07
N PHE A 814 -9.58 27.12 -0.01
CA PHE A 814 -8.54 28.17 -0.06
C PHE A 814 -7.13 27.58 -0.21
N MET A 815 -6.98 26.27 0.00
CA MET A 815 -5.78 25.47 -0.23
C MET A 815 -6.19 23.99 -0.35
N LEU A 816 -5.39 23.16 -1.04
CA LEU A 816 -5.63 21.71 -1.08
C LEU A 816 -5.10 21.05 0.19
N CYS A 817 -6.02 20.57 1.02
CA CYS A 817 -5.70 19.79 2.23
C CYS A 817 -5.90 18.28 2.02
N HIS A 818 -6.29 17.84 0.83
CA HIS A 818 -6.41 16.43 0.46
C HIS A 818 -6.14 16.32 -1.05
N LEU A 819 -5.44 15.26 -1.45
CA LEU A 819 -5.17 14.95 -2.85
C LEU A 819 -5.65 13.52 -3.12
N ASP A 820 -6.62 13.37 -4.02
CA ASP A 820 -7.16 12.10 -4.47
C ASP A 820 -7.15 12.03 -6.02
N GLN A 821 -7.66 10.93 -6.58
CA GLN A 821 -7.72 10.76 -8.04
C GLN A 821 -8.71 11.73 -8.72
N GLU A 822 -9.62 12.36 -7.98
CA GLU A 822 -10.64 13.24 -8.53
C GLU A 822 -10.15 14.69 -8.61
N ASN A 823 -9.35 15.13 -7.63
CA ASN A 823 -8.87 16.50 -7.54
C ASN A 823 -7.40 16.69 -8.01
N LEU A 824 -6.59 15.63 -8.09
CA LEU A 824 -5.26 15.69 -8.71
C LEU A 824 -5.40 15.68 -10.23
N ILE A 825 -4.95 16.75 -10.87
CA ILE A 825 -5.01 16.87 -12.32
C ILE A 825 -3.76 16.28 -12.96
N GLU A 826 -2.59 16.65 -12.44
CA GLU A 826 -1.30 16.22 -12.99
C GLU A 826 -0.20 16.35 -11.95
N SER A 827 0.88 15.60 -12.14
CA SER A 827 2.09 15.74 -11.33
C SER A 827 3.35 15.46 -12.16
N THR A 828 4.49 16.03 -11.78
CA THR A 828 5.78 15.64 -12.36
C THR A 828 6.40 14.50 -11.55
N PRO A 829 7.26 13.66 -12.15
CA PRO A 829 8.16 12.83 -11.35
C PRO A 829 9.06 13.70 -10.48
N PHE A 830 9.51 13.15 -9.35
CA PHE A 830 10.58 13.78 -8.57
C PHE A 830 11.91 13.53 -9.25
N THR A 831 12.68 14.59 -9.49
CA THR A 831 14.00 14.49 -10.13
C THR A 831 15.00 15.36 -9.39
N ASP A 832 16.24 14.90 -9.29
CA ASP A 832 17.41 15.60 -8.73
C ASP A 832 17.99 16.64 -9.70
N ARG A 833 17.14 17.25 -10.54
CA ARG A 833 17.53 18.23 -11.56
C ARG A 833 17.34 19.65 -11.06
N ALA A 834 18.02 20.59 -11.70
CA ALA A 834 17.88 22.02 -11.41
C ALA A 834 16.45 22.54 -11.66
N SER A 835 15.71 21.91 -12.56
CA SER A 835 14.29 22.22 -12.78
C SER A 835 13.49 21.00 -13.25
N VAL A 836 12.18 21.07 -13.03
CA VAL A 836 11.19 20.12 -13.54
C VAL A 836 10.00 20.89 -14.09
N SER A 837 9.46 20.44 -15.22
CA SER A 837 8.35 21.12 -15.89
C SER A 837 7.25 20.14 -16.27
N MET A 838 6.01 20.63 -16.26
CA MET A 838 4.87 19.97 -16.89
C MET A 838 4.23 20.89 -17.91
N THR A 839 3.79 20.32 -19.04
CA THR A 839 2.99 21.02 -20.04
C THR A 839 1.61 20.39 -20.07
N ILE A 840 0.57 21.19 -19.76
CA ILE A 840 -0.78 20.70 -19.56
C ILE A 840 -1.83 21.66 -20.11
N THR A 841 -2.89 21.11 -20.71
CA THR A 841 -4.08 21.89 -21.07
C THR A 841 -4.96 22.11 -19.85
N VAL A 842 -4.95 23.32 -19.31
CA VAL A 842 -5.78 23.71 -18.17
C VAL A 842 -7.08 24.33 -18.69
N LYS A 843 -8.23 23.78 -18.25
CA LYS A 843 -9.55 24.26 -18.68
C LYS A 843 -9.90 25.60 -18.02
N ALA A 844 -10.73 26.39 -18.68
CA ALA A 844 -11.35 27.54 -18.02
C ALA A 844 -12.18 27.04 -16.83
N SER A 845 -11.89 27.57 -15.65
CA SER A 845 -12.61 27.19 -14.43
C SER A 845 -12.99 28.44 -13.63
N PRO A 846 -14.21 28.50 -13.08
CA PRO A 846 -14.58 29.52 -12.11
C PRO A 846 -13.81 29.35 -10.79
N LEU A 847 -13.28 28.14 -10.52
CA LEU A 847 -12.49 27.80 -9.33
C LEU A 847 -10.99 27.78 -9.67
N PRO A 848 -10.12 28.27 -8.77
CA PRO A 848 -8.68 28.23 -8.99
C PRO A 848 -8.16 26.79 -9.05
N TYR A 849 -7.08 26.62 -9.78
CA TYR A 849 -6.19 25.47 -9.67
C TYR A 849 -5.20 25.70 -8.53
N VAL A 850 -4.65 24.63 -7.96
CA VAL A 850 -3.65 24.73 -6.89
C VAL A 850 -2.37 24.05 -7.32
N LEU A 851 -1.27 24.81 -7.30
CA LEU A 851 0.08 24.36 -7.61
C LEU A 851 0.86 24.13 -6.33
N ILE A 852 1.49 22.96 -6.22
CA ILE A 852 2.22 22.55 -5.01
C ILE A 852 3.63 22.10 -5.41
N PRO A 853 4.62 23.00 -5.38
CA PRO A 853 6.03 22.62 -5.45
C PRO A 853 6.47 21.87 -4.19
N ALA A 854 7.08 20.71 -4.37
CA ALA A 854 7.50 19.84 -3.27
C ALA A 854 8.90 19.29 -3.48
N THR A 855 9.60 19.02 -2.38
CA THR A 855 10.75 18.12 -2.32
C THR A 855 10.27 16.67 -2.18
N PHE A 856 11.11 15.68 -2.50
CA PHE A 856 10.73 14.28 -2.33
C PHE A 856 10.63 13.91 -0.85
N ASP A 857 11.67 14.18 -0.08
CA ASP A 857 11.71 13.98 1.37
C ASP A 857 11.33 15.28 2.13
N PRO A 858 10.70 15.16 3.31
CA PRO A 858 10.41 16.30 4.17
C PRO A 858 11.70 16.91 4.77
N GLU A 859 11.61 18.11 5.30
CA GLU A 859 12.71 18.88 5.94
C GLU A 859 13.89 19.26 5.01
N MET A 860 13.77 18.95 3.71
CA MET A 860 14.77 19.33 2.72
C MET A 860 14.58 20.81 2.33
N GLU A 861 15.54 21.65 2.71
CA GLU A 861 15.44 23.10 2.48
C GLU A 861 16.13 23.54 1.19
N ASN A 862 15.42 24.33 0.38
CA ASN A 862 15.99 25.08 -0.75
C ASN A 862 15.06 26.25 -1.14
N ASP A 863 15.61 27.26 -1.78
CA ASP A 863 14.83 28.32 -2.44
C ASP A 863 14.46 27.87 -3.86
N PHE A 864 13.27 28.24 -4.35
CA PHE A 864 12.79 27.83 -5.68
C PHE A 864 12.02 28.94 -6.40
N THR A 865 11.86 28.76 -7.72
CA THR A 865 10.93 29.54 -8.54
C THR A 865 9.89 28.64 -9.19
N VAL A 866 8.64 29.11 -9.25
CA VAL A 866 7.60 28.53 -10.09
C VAL A 866 7.28 29.54 -11.18
N SER A 867 7.49 29.15 -12.44
CA SER A 867 7.15 29.97 -13.60
C SER A 867 6.05 29.32 -14.42
N VAL A 868 5.03 30.11 -14.74
CA VAL A 868 3.93 29.71 -15.63
C VAL A 868 4.07 30.48 -16.93
N THR A 869 4.18 29.72 -18.02
CA THR A 869 4.25 30.24 -19.38
C THR A 869 3.08 29.68 -20.17
N SER A 870 2.54 30.49 -21.09
CA SER A 870 1.45 30.11 -22.01
C SER A 870 1.93 30.36 -23.43
N ASP A 871 1.28 29.69 -24.37
CA ASP A 871 1.39 29.89 -25.81
C ASP A 871 0.77 31.21 -26.33
N ASP A 872 0.16 32.02 -25.46
CA ASP A 872 -0.55 33.28 -25.74
C ASP A 872 -0.43 34.26 -24.53
N ASP A 873 -0.97 35.48 -24.62
CA ASP A 873 -0.85 36.51 -23.58
C ASP A 873 -1.39 36.06 -22.19
N LEU A 874 -0.61 36.37 -21.15
CA LEU A 874 -0.84 35.94 -19.76
C LEU A 874 -1.95 36.72 -19.04
N THR A 875 -2.62 37.67 -19.70
CA THR A 875 -3.63 38.58 -19.13
C THR A 875 -4.85 37.87 -18.52
N ALA A 876 -5.07 36.60 -18.86
CA ALA A 876 -6.15 35.74 -18.38
C ALA A 876 -5.71 34.71 -17.32
N ILE A 877 -4.47 34.81 -16.82
CA ILE A 877 -3.91 33.96 -15.79
C ILE A 877 -3.50 34.82 -14.59
N ALA A 878 -3.81 34.38 -13.39
CA ALA A 878 -3.28 34.97 -12.16
C ALA A 878 -2.68 33.86 -11.29
N LEU A 879 -1.50 34.11 -10.74
CA LEU A 879 -0.81 33.22 -9.82
C LEU A 879 -0.59 33.97 -8.50
N SER A 880 -1.11 33.45 -7.39
CA SER A 880 -0.95 34.04 -6.06
C SER A 880 -0.69 32.95 -5.02
N PRO A 881 0.06 33.23 -3.93
CA PRO A 881 0.18 32.29 -2.82
C PRO A 881 -1.20 31.94 -2.23
N ALA A 882 -1.40 30.68 -1.85
CA ALA A 882 -2.52 30.25 -1.03
C ALA A 882 -2.16 30.52 0.44
N GLU A 883 -2.28 31.77 0.86
CA GLU A 883 -2.01 32.16 2.25
C GLU A 883 -2.97 31.44 3.20
N HIS A 884 -2.40 30.77 4.18
CA HIS A 884 -3.14 30.07 5.22
C HIS A 884 -2.38 30.13 6.53
N TYR A 885 -3.11 29.96 7.62
CA TYR A 885 -2.58 29.87 8.97
C TYR A 885 -2.60 28.41 9.40
N HIS A 886 -1.48 27.95 9.93
CA HIS A 886 -1.32 26.57 10.42
C HIS A 886 -1.05 26.59 11.92
N LEU A 887 -1.78 25.76 12.66
CA LEU A 887 -1.51 25.45 14.06
C LEU A 887 -1.34 23.95 14.20
N SER A 888 -0.13 23.52 14.56
CA SER A 888 0.18 22.13 14.87
C SER A 888 0.25 21.88 16.37
N MET A 889 -0.33 20.77 16.81
CA MET A 889 -0.36 20.35 18.20
C MET A 889 -0.08 18.85 18.29
N GLU A 890 0.99 18.48 18.98
CA GLU A 890 1.26 17.08 19.31
C GLU A 890 0.61 16.70 20.65
N GLY A 891 0.17 15.45 20.76
CA GLY A 891 -0.44 14.93 21.97
C GLY A 891 -0.37 13.41 22.09
N ASP A 892 -0.80 12.91 23.25
CA ASP A 892 -0.93 11.49 23.52
C ASP A 892 -2.18 11.19 24.36
N TRP A 893 -2.74 10.01 24.15
CA TRP A 893 -3.83 9.44 24.93
C TRP A 893 -3.31 8.50 26.03
N ARG A 894 -2.16 8.80 26.66
CA ARG A 894 -1.60 7.99 27.76
C ARG A 894 -2.16 8.38 29.13
N ASP A 895 -1.91 7.56 30.14
CA ASP A 895 -2.28 7.82 31.53
C ASP A 895 -3.79 8.04 31.73
N GLY A 896 -4.60 7.30 30.97
CA GLY A 896 -6.06 7.39 31.02
C GLY A 896 -6.65 8.63 30.32
N ARG A 897 -5.85 9.33 29.50
CA ARG A 897 -6.31 10.42 28.63
C ARG A 897 -7.03 9.94 27.37
N GLY A 898 -6.95 8.65 27.01
CA GLY A 898 -7.85 8.04 26.02
C GLY A 898 -9.27 7.90 26.56
N GLY A 899 -10.06 8.97 26.50
CA GLY A 899 -11.37 9.03 27.14
C GLY A 899 -12.48 8.26 26.40
N GLY A 900 -12.23 7.84 25.15
CA GLY A 900 -13.28 7.29 24.28
C GLY A 900 -14.19 8.38 23.69
N CYS A 901 -15.08 8.01 22.78
CA CYS A 901 -16.04 8.92 22.19
C CYS A 901 -17.09 9.40 23.22
N LYS A 902 -17.93 10.37 22.86
CA LYS A 902 -18.93 10.99 23.78
C LYS A 902 -19.89 9.99 24.48
N ASN A 903 -19.99 8.77 23.97
CA ASN A 903 -20.83 7.71 24.53
C ASN A 903 -20.21 7.04 25.77
N HIS A 904 -18.91 7.24 26.00
CA HIS A 904 -18.18 6.74 27.16
C HIS A 904 -18.05 7.83 28.23
N PRO A 905 -18.39 7.58 29.51
CA PRO A 905 -18.31 8.60 30.56
C PRO A 905 -16.92 9.24 30.75
N SER A 906 -15.87 8.51 30.37
CA SER A 906 -14.47 8.93 30.41
C SER A 906 -14.08 9.94 29.33
N TRP A 907 -14.95 10.31 28.38
CA TRP A 907 -14.62 11.16 27.23
C TRP A 907 -13.98 12.51 27.62
N ARG A 908 -14.29 13.01 28.83
CA ARG A 908 -13.74 14.26 29.38
C ARG A 908 -12.24 14.20 29.65
N ASN A 909 -11.67 13.01 29.71
CA ASN A 909 -10.24 12.81 29.89
C ASN A 909 -9.46 13.01 28.57
N ASN A 910 -10.15 13.01 27.43
CA ASN A 910 -9.52 13.33 26.15
C ASN A 910 -8.86 14.71 26.22
N PRO A 911 -7.67 14.88 25.60
CA PRO A 911 -7.03 16.18 25.50
C PRO A 911 -7.98 17.20 24.87
N GLN A 912 -7.98 18.44 25.39
CA GLN A 912 -8.78 19.54 24.85
C GLN A 912 -7.87 20.68 24.46
N TYR A 913 -7.96 21.11 23.20
CA TYR A 913 -7.16 22.22 22.68
C TYR A 913 -8.06 23.39 22.34
N HIS A 914 -7.68 24.59 22.77
CA HIS A 914 -8.47 25.80 22.60
C HIS A 914 -7.79 26.75 21.63
N PHE A 915 -8.55 27.31 20.70
CA PHE A 915 -8.08 28.33 19.79
C PHE A 915 -9.11 29.45 19.62
N LYS A 916 -8.62 30.65 19.35
CA LYS A 916 -9.44 31.86 19.21
C LYS A 916 -9.52 32.27 17.76
N VAL A 917 -10.76 32.55 17.34
CA VAL A 917 -11.11 33.14 16.05
C VAL A 917 -11.53 34.59 16.27
N ARG A 918 -10.78 35.54 15.70
CA ARG A 918 -11.07 36.97 15.85
C ARG A 918 -12.03 37.50 14.79
N GLN A 919 -11.94 36.97 13.58
CA GLN A 919 -12.74 37.37 12.41
C GLN A 919 -13.39 36.12 11.84
N ALA A 920 -14.63 36.21 11.39
CA ALA A 920 -15.40 35.10 10.82
C ALA A 920 -16.20 35.61 9.60
N PRO A 921 -16.57 34.74 8.63
CA PRO A 921 -16.41 33.29 8.66
C PRO A 921 -14.98 32.80 8.42
N VAL A 922 -14.55 31.77 9.16
CA VAL A 922 -13.27 31.06 8.94
C VAL A 922 -13.54 29.68 8.39
N LYS A 923 -12.88 29.32 7.30
CA LYS A 923 -12.81 27.96 6.80
C LYS A 923 -11.61 27.28 7.45
N LEU A 924 -11.89 26.24 8.21
CA LEU A 924 -10.93 25.50 9.02
C LEU A 924 -10.89 24.05 8.55
N TYR A 925 -9.76 23.59 8.05
CA TYR A 925 -9.49 22.17 7.87
C TYR A 925 -8.80 21.63 9.11
N ALA A 926 -9.48 20.77 9.85
CA ALA A 926 -8.90 20.10 11.01
C ALA A 926 -8.46 18.70 10.60
N LEU A 927 -7.20 18.35 10.85
CA LEU A 927 -6.62 17.06 10.52
C LEU A 927 -6.08 16.42 11.80
N LEU A 928 -6.66 15.29 12.20
CA LEU A 928 -6.16 14.46 13.27
C LEU A 928 -5.47 13.24 12.67
N SER A 929 -4.20 13.03 13.02
CA SER A 929 -3.41 11.89 12.57
C SER A 929 -2.85 11.12 13.75
N GLN A 930 -2.71 9.80 13.60
CA GLN A 930 -2.05 8.91 14.54
C GLN A 930 -0.90 8.16 13.85
N PRO A 931 0.11 7.67 14.60
CA PRO A 931 1.14 6.82 14.03
C PRO A 931 0.53 5.58 13.39
N GLU A 932 1.01 5.22 12.21
CA GLU A 932 0.69 3.93 11.60
C GLU A 932 1.26 2.81 12.51
N THR A 933 0.41 1.86 12.90
CA THR A 933 0.78 0.76 13.79
C THR A 933 0.36 -0.56 13.16
N GLU A 934 1.13 -1.62 13.43
CA GLU A 934 0.89 -2.97 12.87
C GLU A 934 -0.27 -3.73 13.56
N GLU A 935 -1.06 -3.06 14.40
CA GLU A 935 -2.24 -3.59 15.11
C GLU A 935 -3.54 -3.01 14.51
N ASP A 936 -4.73 -3.48 14.93
CA ASP A 936 -6.00 -2.81 14.59
C ASP A 936 -5.90 -1.33 14.99
N MET A 937 -5.88 -0.46 13.99
CA MET A 937 -5.71 0.97 14.20
C MET A 937 -6.82 1.49 15.11
N PRO A 938 -6.47 2.21 16.20
CA PRO A 938 -7.46 2.85 17.03
C PRO A 938 -8.39 3.68 16.17
N HIS A 939 -9.70 3.47 16.30
CA HIS A 939 -10.62 4.38 15.63
C HIS A 939 -10.46 5.76 16.27
N ILE A 940 -10.00 6.76 15.53
CA ILE A 940 -9.77 8.11 16.01
C ILE A 940 -10.75 9.08 15.35
N GLY A 941 -11.10 10.14 16.07
CA GLY A 941 -11.96 11.21 15.59
C GLY A 941 -11.90 12.40 16.53
N TYR A 942 -12.58 13.48 16.19
CA TYR A 942 -12.61 14.68 17.03
C TYR A 942 -13.97 15.35 17.08
N TYR A 943 -14.19 16.11 18.16
CA TYR A 943 -15.32 17.01 18.30
C TYR A 943 -14.82 18.46 18.25
N LEU A 944 -15.48 19.29 17.46
CA LEU A 944 -15.24 20.73 17.42
C LEU A 944 -16.42 21.47 18.04
N LEU A 945 -16.12 22.26 19.07
CA LEU A 945 -17.09 22.86 19.97
C LEU A 945 -16.90 24.38 20.03
N LYS A 946 -18.00 25.14 20.08
CA LYS A 946 -17.96 26.56 20.44
C LYS A 946 -17.84 26.65 21.96
N ASN A 947 -16.83 27.35 22.45
CA ASN A 947 -16.52 27.40 23.87
C ASN A 947 -16.11 28.82 24.30
N GLU A 948 -17.08 29.70 24.48
CA GLU A 948 -16.83 31.13 24.74
C GLU A 948 -16.12 31.42 26.07
N ASP A 949 -16.19 30.52 27.05
CA ASP A 949 -15.52 30.68 28.35
C ASP A 949 -14.03 30.28 28.31
N GLY A 950 -13.61 29.58 27.23
CA GLY A 950 -12.26 29.09 27.03
C GLY A 950 -11.80 28.07 28.06
N GLY A 951 -12.66 27.53 28.92
CA GLY A 951 -12.31 26.53 29.93
C GLY A 951 -12.43 25.09 29.44
N ALA A 952 -12.11 24.11 30.30
CA ALA A 952 -12.33 22.71 29.96
C ALA A 952 -13.82 22.45 29.67
N VAL A 953 -14.11 21.88 28.52
CA VAL A 953 -15.45 21.46 28.09
C VAL A 953 -15.84 20.23 28.90
N MET A 954 -16.92 20.36 29.66
CA MET A 954 -17.42 19.31 30.55
C MET A 954 -18.77 18.75 30.09
N THR A 955 -19.37 19.30 29.03
CA THR A 955 -20.63 18.83 28.44
C THR A 955 -20.57 19.00 26.92
N ILE A 956 -20.97 17.98 26.17
CA ILE A 956 -21.18 18.05 24.71
C ILE A 956 -22.69 17.97 24.47
N ASP A 957 -23.28 19.05 23.97
CA ASP A 957 -24.70 19.14 23.68
C ASP A 957 -24.96 19.83 22.33
N PRO A 958 -26.17 19.74 21.76
CA PRO A 958 -26.45 20.30 20.43
C PRO A 958 -26.23 21.81 20.32
N SER A 959 -26.13 22.56 21.42
CA SER A 959 -25.94 24.01 21.39
C SER A 959 -24.46 24.42 21.26
N ASN A 960 -23.53 23.56 21.66
CA ASN A 960 -22.10 23.84 21.59
C ASN A 960 -21.33 22.98 20.57
N LEU A 961 -21.87 21.84 20.13
CA LEU A 961 -21.26 20.98 19.12
C LEU A 961 -21.45 21.57 17.72
N LEU A 962 -20.34 21.98 17.10
CA LEU A 962 -20.34 22.55 15.76
C LEU A 962 -20.12 21.48 14.71
N HIS A 963 -19.21 20.56 14.99
CA HIS A 963 -18.81 19.51 14.08
C HIS A 963 -18.30 18.30 14.84
N LYS A 964 -18.55 17.13 14.27
CA LYS A 964 -18.05 15.83 14.72
C LYS A 964 -17.51 15.14 13.49
N SER A 965 -16.22 14.78 13.50
CA SER A 965 -15.66 13.99 12.43
C SER A 965 -16.21 12.57 12.44
N ASP A 966 -16.05 11.86 11.33
CA ASP A 966 -16.10 10.41 11.38
C ASP A 966 -15.00 9.84 12.30
N PHE A 967 -15.28 8.66 12.85
CA PHE A 967 -14.29 7.89 13.61
C PHE A 967 -13.78 6.80 12.71
N VAL A 968 -12.51 6.90 12.29
CA VAL A 968 -11.89 6.01 11.31
C VAL A 968 -10.74 5.25 11.94
N ASP A 969 -10.53 4.02 11.50
CA ASP A 969 -9.37 3.16 11.79
C ASP A 969 -8.21 3.42 10.80
N ASP A 970 -8.08 4.66 10.35
CA ASP A 970 -7.03 5.08 9.41
C ASP A 970 -5.95 5.91 10.11
N VAL A 971 -4.86 6.17 9.41
CA VAL A 971 -3.73 7.00 9.87
C VAL A 971 -4.16 8.44 10.12
N GLU A 972 -5.14 8.95 9.37
CA GLU A 972 -5.63 10.32 9.49
C GLU A 972 -7.13 10.46 9.23
N VAL A 973 -7.75 11.45 9.88
CA VAL A 973 -9.10 11.93 9.59
C VAL A 973 -9.07 13.45 9.55
N GLY A 974 -9.60 14.04 8.48
CA GLY A 974 -9.70 15.49 8.38
C GLY A 974 -10.88 15.96 7.56
N GLU A 975 -11.48 17.06 8.02
CA GLU A 975 -12.68 17.62 7.42
C GLU A 975 -12.62 19.16 7.40
N LEU A 976 -13.21 19.75 6.35
CA LEU A 976 -13.36 21.18 6.20
C LEU A 976 -14.60 21.67 6.94
N VAL A 977 -14.43 22.60 7.88
CA VAL A 977 -15.50 23.16 8.71
C VAL A 977 -15.52 24.68 8.59
N THR A 978 -16.70 25.25 8.36
CA THR A 978 -16.89 26.71 8.34
C THR A 978 -17.35 27.23 9.70
N LEU A 979 -16.47 27.95 10.39
CA LEU A 979 -16.75 28.66 11.64
C LEU A 979 -17.43 29.99 11.33
N LYS A 980 -18.71 30.10 11.65
CA LYS A 980 -19.55 31.23 11.24
C LYS A 980 -19.38 32.50 12.10
N GLU A 981 -18.91 32.36 13.33
CA GLU A 981 -18.88 33.44 14.33
C GLU A 981 -17.49 33.62 14.96
N PRO A 982 -17.09 34.84 15.36
CA PRO A 982 -15.91 35.01 16.20
C PRO A 982 -16.11 34.39 17.59
N GLY A 983 -15.04 33.92 18.22
CA GLY A 983 -15.13 33.30 19.54
C GLY A 983 -13.94 32.42 19.88
N ILE A 984 -14.04 31.73 21.02
CA ILE A 984 -13.10 30.67 21.40
C ILE A 984 -13.74 29.34 21.06
N TYR A 985 -12.95 28.46 20.45
CA TYR A 985 -13.34 27.15 19.98
C TYR A 985 -12.47 26.10 20.67
N THR A 986 -13.04 24.92 20.88
CA THR A 986 -12.33 23.78 21.47
C THR A 986 -12.41 22.59 20.53
N ILE A 987 -11.25 22.02 20.22
CA ILE A 987 -11.15 20.76 19.49
C ILE A 987 -10.70 19.65 20.44
N LEU A 988 -11.44 18.56 20.41
CA LEU A 988 -11.30 17.43 21.32
C LEU A 988 -10.90 16.17 20.53
N PRO A 989 -9.61 15.89 20.34
CA PRO A 989 -9.15 14.63 19.74
C PRO A 989 -9.47 13.45 20.65
N CYS A 990 -10.15 12.45 20.11
CA CYS A 990 -10.70 11.31 20.83
C CYS A 990 -10.31 9.99 20.16
N THR A 991 -10.05 8.98 20.98
CA THR A 991 -10.22 7.59 20.57
C THR A 991 -11.71 7.23 20.57
N PHE A 992 -12.15 6.26 19.78
CA PHE A 992 -13.54 5.79 19.79
C PHE A 992 -13.85 5.03 21.08
N ASN A 993 -12.97 4.08 21.42
CA ASN A 993 -13.01 3.31 22.65
C ASN A 993 -12.11 3.95 23.73
N PRO A 994 -12.50 3.93 25.01
CA PRO A 994 -11.70 4.47 26.10
C PRO A 994 -10.49 3.56 26.42
N PHE A 995 -9.50 4.13 27.09
CA PHE A 995 -8.26 3.49 27.55
C PHE A 995 -7.35 2.98 26.44
N ILE A 996 -7.52 3.48 25.22
CA ILE A 996 -6.59 3.25 24.12
C ILE A 996 -5.46 4.26 24.23
N GLU A 997 -4.23 3.77 24.35
CA GLU A 997 -3.04 4.58 24.49
C GLU A 997 -2.28 4.64 23.16
N THR A 998 -2.30 5.80 22.51
CA THR A 998 -1.46 6.09 21.34
C THR A 998 -1.09 7.57 21.30
N LYS A 999 -0.23 7.96 20.37
CA LYS A 999 0.10 9.35 20.08
C LYS A 999 -0.80 9.90 18.98
N PHE A 1000 -0.92 11.22 18.90
CA PHE A 1000 -1.56 11.87 17.77
C PHE A 1000 -0.90 13.22 17.47
N ALA A 1001 -1.10 13.69 16.25
CA ALA A 1001 -0.85 15.06 15.85
C ALA A 1001 -2.16 15.67 15.34
N LEU A 1002 -2.44 16.89 15.77
CA LEU A 1002 -3.61 17.65 15.39
C LEU A 1002 -3.15 18.93 14.66
N ASN A 1003 -3.49 19.01 13.38
CA ASN A 1003 -3.13 20.11 12.50
C ASN A 1003 -4.37 20.88 12.09
N LEU A 1004 -4.37 22.19 12.32
CA LEU A 1004 -5.45 23.09 11.95
C LEU A 1004 -4.97 24.04 10.86
N TYR A 1005 -5.60 24.00 9.69
CA TYR A 1005 -5.33 24.91 8.58
C TYR A 1005 -6.52 25.84 8.41
N ALA A 1006 -6.28 27.15 8.45
CA ALA A 1006 -7.33 28.16 8.36
C ALA A 1006 -7.02 29.20 7.29
N ASN A 1007 -8.05 29.69 6.60
CA ASN A 1007 -7.92 30.79 5.65
C ASN A 1007 -7.72 32.16 6.32
N GLU A 1008 -7.89 32.23 7.64
CA GLU A 1008 -7.81 33.44 8.44
C GLU A 1008 -7.03 33.16 9.73
N HIS A 1009 -6.47 34.20 10.35
CA HIS A 1009 -5.60 34.05 11.52
C HIS A 1009 -6.34 33.43 12.72
N ILE A 1010 -5.82 32.30 13.19
CA ILE A 1010 -6.25 31.61 14.42
C ILE A 1010 -5.13 31.63 15.46
N GLU A 1011 -5.50 31.83 16.72
CA GLU A 1011 -4.53 31.92 17.83
C GLU A 1011 -4.73 30.75 18.79
N SER A 1012 -3.66 30.00 19.07
CA SER A 1012 -3.66 29.05 20.18
C SER A 1012 -3.90 29.79 21.50
N THR A 1013 -4.77 29.25 22.34
CA THR A 1013 -5.04 29.79 23.68
C THR A 1013 -4.76 28.74 24.73
N THR A 1014 -3.86 29.04 25.66
CA THR A 1014 -3.69 28.25 26.87
C THR A 1014 -4.81 28.59 27.84
N SER A 1015 -5.67 27.63 28.15
CA SER A 1015 -6.61 27.78 29.26
C SER A 1015 -6.09 27.07 30.51
N SER A 1016 -6.20 27.75 31.64
CA SER A 1016 -5.81 27.26 32.95
C SER A 1016 -7.06 27.08 33.82
N TYR A 1017 -8.01 26.25 33.41
CA TYR A 1017 -9.20 25.94 34.20
C TYR A 1017 -9.10 24.54 34.80
N ASN A 1018 -8.42 24.44 35.95
CA ASN A 1018 -8.31 23.19 36.71
C ASN A 1018 -9.62 22.92 37.46
N TYR A 1019 -10.45 22.02 36.94
CA TYR A 1019 -11.54 21.44 37.73
C TYR A 1019 -10.95 20.42 38.73
N THR A 1020 -11.38 20.49 39.98
CA THR A 1020 -11.17 19.42 40.96
C THR A 1020 -12.32 18.42 40.85
N LYS A 1021 -12.02 17.15 40.64
CA LYS A 1021 -13.01 16.06 40.58
C LYS A 1021 -13.29 15.53 41.99
N LEU A 1022 -14.55 15.56 42.41
CA LEU A 1022 -15.06 14.87 43.60
C LEU A 1022 -15.83 13.64 43.14
N PHE A 1023 -15.51 12.47 43.71
CA PHE A 1023 -16.09 11.18 43.30
C PHE A 1023 -16.86 10.55 44.46
N ALA A 1024 -18.05 10.03 44.18
CA ALA A 1024 -18.81 9.19 45.10
C ALA A 1024 -19.46 8.00 44.34
N PRO A 1025 -19.15 6.75 44.68
CA PRO A 1025 -19.84 5.59 44.13
C PRO A 1025 -21.20 5.39 44.81
N GLY A 1026 -22.15 4.76 44.12
CA GLY A 1026 -23.45 4.44 44.69
C GLY A 1026 -24.18 3.28 44.01
N GLN A 1027 -25.27 2.84 44.63
CA GLN A 1027 -26.11 1.76 44.11
C GLN A 1027 -27.59 2.02 44.44
N TRP A 1028 -28.45 1.82 43.44
CA TRP A 1028 -29.88 1.63 43.62
C TRP A 1028 -30.17 0.17 43.93
N THR A 1029 -30.79 -0.05 45.09
CA THR A 1029 -31.18 -1.32 45.70
C THR A 1029 -32.70 -1.30 45.90
N ALA A 1030 -33.28 -2.45 46.23
CA ALA A 1030 -34.72 -2.55 46.49
C ALA A 1030 -35.24 -1.59 47.59
N ARG A 1031 -34.35 -1.07 48.46
CA ARG A 1031 -34.72 -0.16 49.56
C ARG A 1031 -34.60 1.33 49.22
N ASN A 1032 -33.83 1.69 48.20
CA ASN A 1032 -33.48 3.09 47.89
C ASN A 1032 -33.64 3.43 46.39
N ALA A 1033 -34.27 2.59 45.58
CA ALA A 1033 -34.63 2.91 44.19
C ALA A 1033 -35.98 3.67 44.16
N GLY A 1034 -35.96 4.96 44.48
CA GLY A 1034 -37.15 5.74 44.79
C GLY A 1034 -37.95 6.28 43.60
N GLY A 1035 -37.39 6.24 42.38
CA GLY A 1035 -38.00 6.82 41.17
C GLY A 1035 -37.83 8.34 41.07
N CYS A 1036 -38.49 9.01 40.12
CA CYS A 1036 -38.43 10.47 39.94
C CYS A 1036 -39.21 11.25 41.00
N SER A 1037 -39.09 12.59 41.01
CA SER A 1037 -39.68 13.47 42.04
C SER A 1037 -41.20 13.36 42.21
N GLY A 1038 -41.91 12.89 41.19
CA GLY A 1038 -43.35 12.65 41.23
C GLY A 1038 -43.78 11.39 41.98
N HIS A 1039 -42.84 10.48 42.32
CA HIS A 1039 -43.16 9.23 42.98
C HIS A 1039 -43.09 9.33 44.52
N PRO A 1040 -44.01 8.73 45.31
CA PRO A 1040 -44.01 8.85 46.77
C PRO A 1040 -42.71 8.40 47.45
N THR A 1041 -41.99 7.45 46.84
CA THR A 1041 -40.73 6.91 47.36
C THR A 1041 -39.50 7.74 46.92
N PHE A 1042 -39.66 8.88 46.25
CA PHE A 1042 -38.54 9.70 45.75
C PHE A 1042 -37.49 10.01 46.83
N HIS A 1043 -37.95 10.29 48.05
CA HIS A 1043 -37.11 10.61 49.19
C HIS A 1043 -36.16 9.47 49.61
N THR A 1044 -36.40 8.24 49.15
CA THR A 1044 -35.55 7.07 49.42
C THR A 1044 -34.35 6.97 48.49
N ASN A 1045 -34.29 7.75 47.40
CA ASN A 1045 -33.14 7.74 46.48
C ASN A 1045 -31.83 8.11 47.19
N PRO A 1046 -30.67 7.59 46.74
CA PRO A 1046 -29.36 7.98 47.23
C PRO A 1046 -29.16 9.50 47.20
N GLN A 1047 -28.71 10.05 48.32
CA GLN A 1047 -28.49 11.48 48.49
C GLN A 1047 -27.03 11.76 48.84
N PHE A 1048 -26.49 12.83 48.29
CA PHE A 1048 -25.13 13.28 48.54
C PHE A 1048 -25.15 14.75 48.91
N ARG A 1049 -24.26 15.15 49.80
CA ARG A 1049 -24.08 16.50 50.29
C ARG A 1049 -22.83 17.10 49.66
N LEU A 1050 -22.98 18.25 49.02
CA LEU A 1050 -21.90 19.06 48.46
C LEU A 1050 -21.74 20.33 49.30
N THR A 1051 -20.59 20.49 49.97
CA THR A 1051 -20.30 21.63 50.86
C THR A 1051 -19.01 22.34 50.49
N SER A 1052 -18.96 23.66 50.61
CA SER A 1052 -17.71 24.43 50.58
C SER A 1052 -17.47 25.06 51.96
N PRO A 1053 -16.32 24.80 52.63
CA PRO A 1053 -15.95 25.46 53.86
C PRO A 1053 -15.78 26.97 53.61
N MET A 1054 -16.20 27.79 54.58
CA MET A 1054 -15.88 29.22 54.56
C MET A 1054 -14.38 29.41 54.85
N PRO A 1055 -13.70 30.41 54.26
CA PRO A 1055 -12.37 30.79 54.71
C PRO A 1055 -12.47 31.32 56.15
N GLY A 1056 -11.92 30.56 57.10
CA GLY A 1056 -11.75 30.99 58.48
C GLY A 1056 -12.93 30.70 59.40
N THR A 1057 -12.95 29.52 60.02
CA THR A 1057 -13.27 29.36 61.45
C THR A 1057 -12.96 27.92 61.89
N ALA A 1058 -11.91 27.77 62.70
CA ALA A 1058 -11.78 26.62 63.59
C ALA A 1058 -12.71 26.82 64.79
N ILE A 1059 -13.39 25.72 65.16
CA ILE A 1059 -13.93 25.33 66.48
C ILE A 1059 -14.58 26.42 67.34
N GLY A 1060 -15.90 26.28 67.58
CA GLY A 1060 -16.55 26.74 68.82
C GLY A 1060 -17.74 27.68 68.62
N GLY A 1061 -18.93 27.20 69.00
CA GLY A 1061 -20.10 28.05 69.29
C GLY A 1061 -21.00 28.35 68.10
N TRP A 1062 -22.23 27.85 68.15
CA TRP A 1062 -23.31 28.25 67.24
C TRP A 1062 -23.65 29.73 67.44
N LYS A 1063 -23.27 30.58 66.47
CA LYS A 1063 -23.93 31.88 66.24
C LYS A 1063 -24.05 32.12 64.74
N MET A 1064 -25.30 32.24 64.29
CA MET A 1064 -25.63 32.85 63.00
C MET A 1064 -25.19 34.31 63.01
N GLN A 1065 -24.39 34.72 62.04
CA GLN A 1065 -24.33 36.11 61.61
C GLN A 1065 -24.95 36.22 60.21
N SER A 1066 -26.00 37.04 60.13
CA SER A 1066 -26.48 37.58 58.86
C SER A 1066 -25.53 38.69 58.43
N THR A 1067 -24.80 38.49 57.34
CA THR A 1067 -24.21 39.60 56.58
C THR A 1067 -24.72 39.52 55.16
N GLY A 1068 -25.67 40.42 54.89
CA GLY A 1068 -26.06 40.80 53.54
C GLY A 1068 -24.86 41.40 52.82
N GLY A 1069 -24.30 40.62 51.92
CA GLY A 1069 -23.28 41.04 50.97
C GLY A 1069 -23.25 39.97 49.90
N ALA A 1070 -23.80 40.26 48.73
CA ALA A 1070 -23.81 39.34 47.61
C ALA A 1070 -22.37 38.99 47.22
N VAL A 1071 -21.89 37.81 47.63
CA VAL A 1071 -20.66 37.21 47.11
C VAL A 1071 -20.93 36.90 45.63
N LYS A 1072 -20.58 37.84 44.75
CA LYS A 1072 -20.83 37.83 43.30
C LYS A 1072 -19.96 36.85 42.50
N HIS A 1073 -19.21 35.98 43.16
CA HIS A 1073 -18.41 34.96 42.48
C HIS A 1073 -19.04 33.58 42.66
N GLY A 1074 -19.94 33.22 41.73
CA GLY A 1074 -20.42 31.85 41.60
C GLY A 1074 -19.26 30.93 41.17
N VAL A 1075 -19.14 29.78 41.82
CA VAL A 1075 -18.24 28.67 41.46
C VAL A 1075 -18.95 27.81 40.44
N GLU A 1076 -18.28 27.49 39.35
CA GLU A 1076 -18.84 26.59 38.34
C GLU A 1076 -18.70 25.15 38.83
N VAL A 1077 -19.82 24.43 38.80
CA VAL A 1077 -19.94 23.05 39.24
C VAL A 1077 -20.63 22.25 38.14
N VAL A 1078 -20.01 21.16 37.72
CA VAL A 1078 -20.59 20.21 36.78
C VAL A 1078 -20.85 18.92 37.53
N VAL A 1079 -22.11 18.48 37.54
CA VAL A 1079 -22.52 17.23 38.16
C VAL A 1079 -22.76 16.21 37.05
N VAL A 1080 -22.18 15.02 37.20
CA VAL A 1080 -22.25 13.91 36.26
C VAL A 1080 -22.64 12.65 37.02
N VAL A 1081 -23.70 11.98 36.57
CA VAL A 1081 -24.11 10.66 37.06
C VAL A 1081 -23.93 9.68 35.92
N SER A 1082 -23.20 8.59 36.15
CA SER A 1082 -23.00 7.55 35.13
C SER A 1082 -23.28 6.14 35.64
N GLN A 1083 -23.63 5.21 34.74
CA GLN A 1083 -23.90 3.80 35.04
C GLN A 1083 -23.24 2.87 33.99
N PRO A 1084 -22.84 1.64 34.37
CA PRO A 1084 -22.18 0.71 33.46
C PRO A 1084 -23.16 0.06 32.45
N LEU A 1085 -22.69 -0.18 31.22
CA LEU A 1085 -23.39 -1.04 30.25
C LEU A 1085 -23.29 -2.51 30.67
N PRO A 1086 -24.29 -3.37 30.34
CA PRO A 1086 -25.49 -3.10 29.53
C PRO A 1086 -26.74 -2.62 30.33
N ALA A 1087 -26.62 -2.32 31.61
CA ALA A 1087 -27.75 -2.03 32.51
C ALA A 1087 -28.25 -0.56 32.45
N ALA A 1088 -28.66 -0.08 31.27
CA ALA A 1088 -29.05 1.32 31.07
C ALA A 1088 -30.47 1.63 31.60
N ASN A 1089 -30.59 1.95 32.89
CA ASN A 1089 -31.80 2.59 33.43
C ASN A 1089 -31.96 4.01 32.86
N THR A 1090 -33.17 4.56 32.80
CA THR A 1090 -33.31 6.01 32.56
C THR A 1090 -32.92 6.74 33.84
N ILE A 1091 -31.83 7.50 33.82
CA ILE A 1091 -31.21 8.12 35.00
C ILE A 1091 -31.25 9.65 34.95
N GLY A 1092 -31.26 10.26 36.14
CA GLY A 1092 -31.22 11.70 36.32
C GLY A 1092 -30.80 12.07 37.74
N PHE A 1093 -30.69 13.37 38.02
CA PHE A 1093 -30.44 13.84 39.37
C PHE A 1093 -31.11 15.19 39.63
N TYR A 1094 -31.32 15.48 40.91
CA TYR A 1094 -31.82 16.75 41.39
C TYR A 1094 -30.77 17.43 42.24
N LEU A 1095 -30.36 18.63 41.86
CA LEU A 1095 -29.60 19.52 42.72
C LEU A 1095 -30.57 20.36 43.55
N ILE A 1096 -30.45 20.29 44.87
CA ILE A 1096 -31.29 20.99 45.82
C ILE A 1096 -30.44 21.92 46.70
N THR A 1097 -30.96 23.12 46.98
CA THR A 1097 -30.37 24.05 47.93
C THR A 1097 -31.39 24.41 48.99
N ARG A 1098 -30.95 24.60 50.24
CA ARG A 1098 -31.82 25.05 51.32
C ARG A 1098 -31.82 26.58 51.39
N ARG A 1099 -32.63 27.22 50.56
CA ARG A 1099 -32.99 28.65 50.72
C ARG A 1099 -34.49 28.76 50.92
N ASP A 1100 -34.90 29.42 52.01
CA ASP A 1100 -36.30 29.78 52.27
C ASP A 1100 -37.33 28.63 52.21
N LYS A 1101 -36.97 27.47 52.77
CA LYS A 1101 -37.86 26.28 52.90
C LYS A 1101 -38.45 25.76 51.57
N ARG A 1102 -37.93 26.16 50.40
CA ARG A 1102 -38.35 25.66 49.09
C ARG A 1102 -37.18 24.93 48.42
N PHE A 1103 -37.45 23.76 47.84
CA PHE A 1103 -36.50 23.06 46.98
C PHE A 1103 -36.40 23.82 45.66
N LEU A 1104 -35.30 24.52 45.40
CA LEU A 1104 -34.95 24.97 44.06
C LEU A 1104 -34.34 23.77 43.32
N SER A 1105 -35.18 22.96 42.71
CA SER A 1105 -34.73 21.92 41.78
C SER A 1105 -34.61 22.51 40.39
N LYS A 1106 -33.42 22.54 39.82
CA LYS A 1106 -33.27 22.60 38.36
C LYS A 1106 -33.19 21.15 37.90
N GLU A 1107 -34.28 20.64 37.34
CA GLU A 1107 -34.34 19.27 36.83
C GLU A 1107 -33.30 19.09 35.72
N VAL A 1108 -32.54 17.98 35.80
CA VAL A 1108 -31.79 17.48 34.65
C VAL A 1108 -32.73 16.57 33.90
N THR A 1109 -32.87 16.80 32.59
CA THR A 1109 -33.65 15.95 31.68
C THR A 1109 -33.24 14.50 31.91
N PHE A 1110 -34.21 13.63 32.23
CA PHE A 1110 -33.95 12.19 32.37
C PHE A 1110 -33.40 11.64 31.05
N VAL A 1111 -32.21 11.04 31.10
CA VAL A 1111 -31.53 10.51 29.91
C VAL A 1111 -31.60 8.99 29.94
N LYS A 1112 -32.08 8.40 28.84
CA LYS A 1112 -31.95 6.95 28.59
C LYS A 1112 -30.56 6.72 27.99
N GLY A 1113 -29.62 6.19 28.77
CA GLY A 1113 -28.23 6.04 28.34
C GLY A 1113 -27.27 5.78 29.50
N THR A 1114 -25.97 5.96 29.28
CA THR A 1114 -24.92 5.69 30.27
C THR A 1114 -24.65 6.86 31.22
N GLU A 1115 -25.10 8.07 30.90
CA GLU A 1115 -24.76 9.28 31.66
C GLU A 1115 -25.88 10.35 31.64
N ALA A 1116 -26.04 11.06 32.76
CA ALA A 1116 -26.78 12.33 32.86
C ALA A 1116 -25.89 13.40 33.50
N SER A 1117 -25.80 14.61 32.91
CA SER A 1117 -24.95 15.69 33.42
C SER A 1117 -25.59 17.08 33.29
N ALA A 1118 -25.18 18.02 34.16
CA ALA A 1118 -25.56 19.42 34.07
C ALA A 1118 -24.53 20.38 34.72
N LYS A 1119 -24.38 21.57 34.12
CA LYS A 1119 -23.52 22.67 34.61
C LYS A 1119 -24.33 23.67 35.44
N TYR A 1120 -23.79 24.08 36.59
CA TYR A 1120 -24.39 25.00 37.55
C TYR A 1120 -23.38 26.09 37.98
N LYS A 1121 -23.89 27.27 38.35
CA LYS A 1121 -23.13 28.30 39.08
C LYS A 1121 -23.61 28.32 40.53
N LEU A 1122 -22.79 27.81 41.45
CA LEU A 1122 -23.11 27.66 42.88
C LEU A 1122 -22.40 28.73 43.72
N HIS A 1123 -22.95 29.08 44.87
CA HIS A 1123 -22.34 30.07 45.76
C HIS A 1123 -21.46 29.38 46.82
N LYS A 1124 -20.29 29.96 47.11
CA LYS A 1124 -19.44 29.51 48.23
C LYS A 1124 -20.17 29.67 49.57
N GLY A 1125 -19.97 28.74 50.50
CA GLY A 1125 -20.58 28.76 51.84
C GLY A 1125 -22.05 28.31 51.91
N VAL A 1126 -22.62 27.81 50.82
CA VAL A 1126 -23.97 27.22 50.78
C VAL A 1126 -23.87 25.69 50.69
N GLU A 1127 -24.72 24.98 51.42
CA GLU A 1127 -24.86 23.52 51.35
C GLU A 1127 -25.86 23.13 50.26
N TYR A 1128 -25.43 22.22 49.37
CA TYR A 1128 -26.25 21.67 48.30
C TYR A 1128 -26.42 20.16 48.50
N GLY A 1129 -27.62 19.65 48.22
CA GLY A 1129 -27.91 18.21 48.14
C GLY A 1129 -28.02 17.76 46.69
N ILE A 1130 -27.50 16.58 46.37
CA ILE A 1130 -27.63 15.91 45.08
C ILE A 1130 -28.39 14.62 45.32
N ILE A 1131 -29.59 14.50 44.74
CA ILE A 1131 -30.39 13.27 44.79
C ILE A 1131 -30.23 12.55 43.46
N VAL A 1132 -29.67 11.36 43.49
CA VAL A 1132 -29.40 10.55 42.29
C VAL A 1132 -30.51 9.52 42.11
N CYS A 1133 -31.26 9.58 41.01
CA CYS A 1133 -32.49 8.83 40.84
C CYS A 1133 -32.64 8.19 39.46
N THR A 1134 -33.39 7.10 39.41
CA THR A 1134 -33.94 6.52 38.19
C THR A 1134 -35.30 7.16 37.86
N HIS A 1135 -35.74 7.10 36.61
CA HIS A 1135 -37.06 7.60 36.23
C HIS A 1135 -38.17 6.78 36.90
N GLU A 1136 -38.08 5.45 36.82
CA GLU A 1136 -39.01 4.52 37.46
C GLU A 1136 -38.50 4.04 38.83
N PRO A 1137 -39.37 3.89 39.84
CA PRO A 1137 -39.02 3.30 41.12
C PRO A 1137 -38.69 1.80 40.97
N GLY A 1138 -37.86 1.26 41.87
CA GLY A 1138 -37.47 -0.15 41.87
C GLY A 1138 -36.38 -0.55 40.87
N ALA A 1139 -35.96 0.36 39.98
CA ALA A 1139 -34.86 0.14 39.05
C ALA A 1139 -33.52 -0.01 39.80
N LEU A 1140 -32.93 -1.20 39.74
CA LEU A 1140 -31.69 -1.56 40.43
C LEU A 1140 -30.49 -1.28 39.53
N GLY A 1141 -29.35 -0.91 40.13
CA GLY A 1141 -28.13 -0.69 39.36
C GLY A 1141 -27.05 0.02 40.16
N ARG A 1142 -25.81 -0.05 39.68
CA ARG A 1142 -24.69 0.74 40.23
C ARG A 1142 -24.57 2.05 39.45
N PHE A 1143 -24.14 3.11 40.13
CA PHE A 1143 -23.81 4.38 39.50
C PHE A 1143 -22.55 5.00 40.12
N SER A 1144 -21.95 5.93 39.40
CA SER A 1144 -20.98 6.87 39.94
C SER A 1144 -21.53 8.29 39.88
N LEU A 1145 -21.22 9.09 40.90
CA LEU A 1145 -21.46 10.52 40.96
C LEU A 1145 -20.11 11.24 40.92
N ASP A 1146 -19.88 11.97 39.84
CA ASP A 1146 -18.72 12.81 39.61
C ASP A 1146 -19.13 14.29 39.67
N VAL A 1147 -18.50 15.06 40.55
CA VAL A 1147 -18.73 16.50 40.68
C VAL A 1147 -17.44 17.25 40.42
N TYR A 1148 -17.41 18.00 39.33
CA TYR A 1148 -16.27 18.81 38.93
C TYR A 1148 -16.48 20.24 39.37
N VAL A 1149 -15.56 20.78 40.17
CA VAL A 1149 -15.65 22.14 40.73
C VAL A 1149 -14.43 22.96 40.33
N THR A 1150 -14.61 24.24 39.98
CA THR A 1150 -13.47 25.14 39.68
C THR A 1150 -12.75 25.66 40.93
N HIS A 1151 -13.12 25.19 42.13
CA HIS A 1151 -12.52 25.60 43.39
C HIS A 1151 -12.27 24.39 44.31
N PRO A 1152 -11.05 24.15 44.78
CA PRO A 1152 -10.66 22.91 45.46
C PRO A 1152 -11.25 22.74 46.87
N SER A 1153 -11.99 23.73 47.38
CA SER A 1153 -12.56 23.69 48.74
C SER A 1153 -13.81 22.83 48.87
N PHE A 1154 -14.48 22.45 47.78
CA PHE A 1154 -15.71 21.66 47.90
C PHE A 1154 -15.43 20.22 48.35
N THR A 1155 -16.35 19.66 49.13
CA THR A 1155 -16.35 18.26 49.55
C THR A 1155 -17.69 17.61 49.21
N LEU A 1156 -17.65 16.33 48.84
CA LEU A 1156 -18.81 15.51 48.50
C LEU A 1156 -18.91 14.35 49.49
N THR A 1157 -20.01 14.24 50.23
CA THR A 1157 -20.23 13.14 51.19
C THR A 1157 -21.61 12.50 50.99
N PRO A 1158 -21.74 11.17 51.08
CA PRO A 1158 -23.05 10.52 51.10
C PRO A 1158 -23.85 10.96 52.35
N VAL A 1159 -25.18 10.96 52.25
CA VAL A 1159 -26.13 11.37 53.31
C VAL A 1159 -26.90 10.18 53.85
#